data_AF-A0A369I4F9-F1
#
_entry.id   AF-A0A369I4F9-F1
#
_cell.length_a   1.000
_cell.length_b   1.000
_cell.length_c   1.000
_cell.angle_alpha   90.00
_cell.angle_beta   90.00
_cell.angle_gamma   90.00
#
_symmetry.space_group_name_H-M   'P 1'
#
loop_
_entity.id
_entity.type
_entity.pdbx_description
1 polymer ?
#
loop_
_entity_poly.entity_id
_entity_poly.type
_entity_poly.pdbx_seq_one_letter_code
_entity_poly.pdbx_strand_id
1 'polypeptide(L)'
;MSSASLYRSLGVRADEIRTVGLFFLHHFFLGFGTMLIYVSANVILLENHPESSLPLAYMASAVGMMVIGKVYTYFEHHLRLNQLVIRVLWAVIVLTAVILLLVIFGHSVTAAVAIMVGFRSIYLLTNLEFWGVSAVVFDVRQSKRLFGVISAGDMPAKALGGMLAVLIHGHTELIFMLFLAFGFFWAAMYTAVLTFRSHHVTTAHGSDAPIRRRPMPRLITQLFGGSELIFAMCLSLTAVAIMATGVEYAFFINVKYKLHSQAEVMTYLGGVLTLTYLLATFVKLVVSRQTIDYFGINKVLALLPVGGLGVAVSLGVIFLMGYDESVQLVAYCFVYLGFEVVRRALFDPVFLVLFQPLSPHQRLRGHTLAKGFYEPLGLGLGGLMLYLSHHWWQGGQWFLVEEIVVGAVFALWFLRRTYLQYVATLQEALSKRFVAAEDLAIPDEAVKAVLKNLHSDKPKEVINAVEWLSSTPAHGVPHSKLHDYITELFTHRDDRVRLAALEAVDKLGLELKPAQLKKLALEDYSPLIREVAARIVSKNTPSIGNELLYTPDMAVRKGAILGLLTGEPNQSFALTALEAMRQNSNANSQLATLTIVRSLKLTRYVDFVKESFVHPDVEVVRAAIETSGVLPSAVLSAQLVDFLSEKNSWRLAAKSLASVEKEALPLLTERLTKITSPDLERRIVAVCALMQSKEAYQLLLQLLQRPHVSVRTAALHALRNFDTSKEASLFEKLLHEELLLAQRLLHGQAESIEADLKNSLMYEQEVTIQRIFGLLMQRYDPDLIASTQNSVLHSSRERRANSLELLENSVPRQVYGSLHALLDDVSDAEKINRIDVQMGIFSAKDSIKDYILQQGARHFTYWTIRLTLRGVSPAQLFNYPDLQLMSHSSATAKVSITERVMVLKNTDLFAETPENVLSSIAPIMKEVNYLEGQTIFEKGDLGTSMFVIYEGEVGIYDGQVQLATFGRGDVFGELALLDAEPRSAAVVSLSDVQLFRVDQADFYDLMDERGEVLRNIIRILCQRIRNQNTKLRMMAAK
;
A
#
# COMPACT_ATOMS: atom_id res chain seq x y z
N MET A 1 -34.86 18.30 -13.46
CA MET A 1 -33.60 17.73 -12.93
C MET A 1 -32.95 18.78 -12.04
N SER A 2 -32.70 18.48 -10.76
CA SER A 2 -31.99 19.43 -9.89
C SER A 2 -30.55 19.58 -10.39
N SER A 3 -29.92 20.75 -10.20
CA SER A 3 -28.52 20.98 -10.57
C SER A 3 -27.58 19.89 -10.02
N ALA A 4 -27.88 19.37 -8.82
CA ALA A 4 -27.17 18.27 -8.20
C ALA A 4 -27.24 16.92 -8.98
N SER A 5 -28.33 16.63 -9.71
CA SER A 5 -28.42 15.41 -10.51
C SER A 5 -27.58 15.48 -11.78
N LEU A 6 -27.40 16.68 -12.34
CA LEU A 6 -26.62 16.93 -13.55
C LEU A 6 -25.10 16.91 -13.26
N TYR A 7 -24.67 17.45 -12.11
CA TYR A 7 -23.27 17.29 -11.68
C TYR A 7 -22.90 15.83 -11.40
N ARG A 8 -23.80 15.05 -10.80
CA ARG A 8 -23.57 13.61 -10.57
C ARG A 8 -23.45 12.81 -11.86
N SER A 9 -24.26 13.10 -12.89
CA SER A 9 -24.15 12.40 -14.18
C SER A 9 -22.81 12.68 -14.88
N LEU A 10 -22.26 13.88 -14.69
CA LEU A 10 -20.93 14.28 -15.13
C LEU A 10 -19.79 13.78 -14.23
N GLY A 11 -20.10 13.04 -13.15
CA GLY A 11 -19.11 12.52 -12.21
C GLY A 11 -18.51 13.57 -11.27
N VAL A 12 -19.13 14.74 -11.08
CA VAL A 12 -18.63 15.78 -10.15
C VAL A 12 -19.25 15.55 -8.77
N ARG A 13 -18.42 15.48 -7.71
CA ARG A 13 -18.91 15.40 -6.32
C ARG A 13 -19.29 16.77 -5.77
N ALA A 14 -20.12 16.80 -4.73
CA ALA A 14 -20.65 18.04 -4.16
C ALA A 14 -19.55 18.98 -3.62
N ASP A 15 -18.48 18.42 -3.06
CA ASP A 15 -17.29 19.12 -2.57
C ASP A 15 -16.38 19.64 -3.71
N GLU A 16 -16.53 19.11 -4.93
CA GLU A 16 -15.67 19.41 -6.08
C GLU A 16 -16.28 20.47 -7.02
N ILE A 17 -17.56 20.80 -6.88
CA ILE A 17 -18.32 21.66 -7.83
C ILE A 17 -17.62 22.99 -8.09
N ARG A 18 -17.18 23.67 -7.02
CA ARG A 18 -16.55 25.00 -7.12
C ARG A 18 -15.21 24.93 -7.86
N THR A 19 -14.38 23.95 -7.54
CA THR A 19 -13.06 23.77 -8.16
C THR A 19 -13.21 23.40 -9.63
N VAL A 20 -14.07 22.44 -9.96
CA VAL A 20 -14.34 22.03 -11.35
C VAL A 20 -14.87 23.20 -12.18
N GLY A 21 -15.77 24.02 -11.61
CA GLY A 21 -16.29 25.22 -12.28
C GLY A 21 -15.22 26.27 -12.59
N LEU A 22 -14.28 26.51 -11.66
CA LEU A 22 -13.18 27.45 -11.88
C LEU A 22 -12.21 26.98 -12.97
N PHE A 23 -11.86 25.69 -12.99
CA PHE A 23 -11.00 25.13 -14.05
C PHE A 23 -11.68 25.14 -15.42
N PHE A 24 -12.98 24.83 -15.47
CA PHE A 24 -13.77 24.92 -16.71
C PHE A 24 -13.74 26.34 -17.28
N LEU A 25 -14.03 27.35 -16.44
CA LEU A 25 -14.07 28.74 -16.85
C LEU A 25 -12.68 29.27 -17.25
N HIS A 26 -11.65 28.87 -16.52
CA HIS A 26 -10.27 29.23 -16.83
C HIS A 26 -9.85 28.69 -18.21
N HIS A 27 -10.11 27.40 -18.49
CA HIS A 27 -9.80 26.83 -19.80
C HIS A 27 -10.66 27.41 -20.92
N PHE A 28 -11.92 27.76 -20.63
CA PHE A 28 -12.78 28.46 -21.57
C PHE A 28 -12.16 29.80 -22.01
N PHE A 29 -11.67 30.61 -21.07
CA PHE A 29 -11.03 31.88 -21.41
C PHE A 29 -9.72 31.70 -22.19
N LEU A 30 -8.89 30.71 -21.84
CA LEU A 30 -7.70 30.36 -22.61
C LEU A 30 -8.05 29.91 -24.04
N GLY A 31 -9.04 29.05 -24.18
CA GLY A 31 -9.52 28.53 -25.47
C GLY A 31 -10.07 29.63 -26.36
N PHE A 32 -10.84 30.56 -25.81
CA PHE A 32 -11.43 31.67 -26.55
C PHE A 32 -10.34 32.62 -27.09
N GLY A 33 -9.42 33.05 -26.22
CA GLY A 33 -8.32 33.95 -26.61
C GLY A 33 -7.40 33.32 -27.65
N THR A 34 -7.03 32.05 -27.47
CA THR A 34 -6.20 31.33 -28.46
C THR A 34 -6.88 31.16 -29.81
N MET A 35 -8.20 30.95 -29.84
CA MET A 35 -8.95 30.79 -31.08
C MET A 35 -8.97 32.06 -31.94
N LEU A 36 -9.17 33.22 -31.33
CA LEU A 36 -9.19 34.49 -32.05
C LEU A 36 -7.85 34.78 -32.73
N ILE A 37 -6.75 34.46 -32.04
CA ILE A 37 -5.40 34.57 -32.59
C ILE A 37 -5.19 33.52 -33.69
N TYR A 38 -5.68 32.29 -33.51
CA TYR A 38 -5.59 31.22 -34.51
C TYR A 38 -6.23 31.62 -35.85
N VAL A 39 -7.47 32.11 -35.83
CA VAL A 39 -8.16 32.55 -37.05
C VAL A 39 -7.38 33.68 -37.70
N SER A 40 -6.97 34.68 -36.90
CA SER A 40 -6.21 35.83 -37.41
C SER A 40 -4.88 35.42 -38.06
N ALA A 41 -4.13 34.54 -37.41
CA ALA A 41 -2.82 34.08 -37.89
C ALA A 41 -2.93 33.27 -39.19
N ASN A 42 -3.92 32.37 -39.30
CA ASN A 42 -4.09 31.55 -40.50
C ASN A 42 -4.59 32.38 -41.69
N VAL A 43 -5.51 33.33 -41.49
CA VAL A 43 -6.01 34.18 -42.58
C VAL A 43 -4.87 35.00 -43.20
N ILE A 44 -4.01 35.62 -42.38
CA ILE A 44 -2.85 36.40 -42.84
C ILE A 44 -1.81 35.50 -43.55
N LEU A 45 -1.62 34.27 -43.08
CA LEU A 45 -0.66 33.34 -43.69
C LEU A 45 -1.14 32.81 -45.04
N LEU A 46 -2.44 32.51 -45.16
CA LEU A 46 -3.05 32.03 -46.40
C LEU A 46 -3.04 33.07 -47.52
N GLU A 47 -2.94 34.35 -47.21
CA GLU A 47 -2.89 35.43 -48.18
C GLU A 47 -1.56 35.46 -48.96
N ASN A 48 -0.47 34.96 -48.36
CA ASN A 48 0.89 35.13 -48.82
C ASN A 48 1.51 33.81 -49.31
N HIS A 49 1.26 33.42 -50.57
CA HIS A 49 1.81 32.21 -51.23
C HIS A 49 1.82 30.95 -50.33
N PRO A 50 0.65 30.37 -50.02
CA PRO A 50 0.46 29.35 -48.98
C PRO A 50 1.34 28.10 -49.16
N GLU A 51 1.65 27.72 -50.41
CA GLU A 51 2.48 26.54 -50.72
C GLU A 51 3.91 26.64 -50.17
N SER A 52 4.43 27.86 -50.10
CA SER A 52 5.78 28.12 -49.58
C SER A 52 5.74 28.60 -48.13
N SER A 53 4.73 29.38 -47.75
CA SER A 53 4.65 30.00 -46.43
C SER A 53 4.16 29.05 -45.34
N LEU A 54 3.26 28.09 -45.63
CA LEU A 54 2.78 27.10 -44.65
C LEU A 54 3.89 26.15 -44.18
N PRO A 55 4.68 25.49 -45.06
CA PRO A 55 5.74 24.60 -44.62
C PRO A 55 6.82 25.33 -43.81
N LEU A 56 7.20 26.55 -44.26
CA LEU A 56 8.13 27.41 -43.53
C LEU A 56 7.57 27.83 -42.16
N ALA A 57 6.27 28.14 -42.08
CA ALA A 57 5.62 28.49 -40.82
C ALA A 57 5.58 27.30 -39.85
N TYR A 58 5.34 26.07 -40.32
CA TYR A 58 5.42 24.87 -39.50
C TYR A 58 6.83 24.62 -38.96
N MET A 59 7.85 24.74 -39.81
CA MET A 59 9.25 24.60 -39.40
C MET A 59 9.68 25.68 -38.39
N ALA A 60 9.37 26.95 -38.67
CA ALA A 60 9.68 28.04 -37.76
C ALA A 60 8.92 27.92 -36.43
N SER A 61 7.66 27.51 -36.47
CA SER A 61 6.84 27.27 -35.28
C SER A 61 7.39 26.14 -34.44
N ALA A 62 7.85 25.05 -35.06
CA ALA A 62 8.48 23.94 -34.36
C ALA A 62 9.70 24.41 -33.56
N VAL A 63 10.61 25.18 -34.18
CA VAL A 63 11.78 25.74 -33.49
C VAL A 63 11.36 26.67 -32.34
N GLY A 64 10.42 27.59 -32.59
CA GLY A 64 9.93 28.52 -31.57
C GLY A 64 9.31 27.81 -30.37
N MET A 65 8.43 26.83 -30.63
CA MET A 65 7.80 26.01 -29.60
C MET A 65 8.82 25.20 -28.80
N MET A 66 9.83 24.59 -29.44
CA MET A 66 10.87 23.81 -28.75
C MET A 66 11.73 24.69 -27.84
N VAL A 67 12.06 25.92 -28.27
CA VAL A 67 12.79 26.89 -27.44
C VAL A 67 11.94 27.29 -26.23
N ILE A 68 10.68 27.66 -26.45
CA ILE A 68 9.77 28.09 -25.38
C ILE A 68 9.47 26.94 -24.41
N GLY A 69 9.28 25.72 -24.92
CA GLY A 69 9.13 24.52 -24.10
C GLY A 69 10.33 24.33 -23.17
N LYS A 70 11.56 24.51 -23.67
CA LYS A 70 12.78 24.43 -22.85
C LYS A 70 12.87 25.54 -21.79
N VAL A 71 12.47 26.76 -22.14
CA VAL A 71 12.39 27.89 -21.20
C VAL A 71 11.35 27.61 -20.11
N TYR A 72 10.19 27.10 -20.49
CA TYR A 72 9.15 26.69 -19.54
C TYR A 72 9.68 25.64 -18.57
N THR A 73 10.31 24.57 -19.08
CA THR A 73 10.90 23.50 -18.24
C THR A 73 11.95 24.04 -17.27
N TYR A 74 12.76 25.03 -17.68
CA TYR A 74 13.70 25.68 -16.77
C TYR A 74 12.97 26.35 -15.60
N PHE A 75 11.96 27.18 -15.87
CA PHE A 75 11.21 27.86 -14.82
C PHE A 75 10.34 26.93 -13.97
N GLU A 76 9.86 25.83 -14.55
CA GLU A 76 9.11 24.76 -13.87
C GLU A 76 9.92 24.14 -12.72
N HIS A 77 11.25 23.99 -12.88
CA HIS A 77 12.11 23.43 -11.83
C HIS A 77 12.51 24.46 -10.76
N HIS A 78 12.44 25.76 -11.06
CA HIS A 78 12.96 26.82 -10.18
C HIS A 78 11.88 27.64 -9.47
N LEU A 79 10.64 27.65 -10.00
CA LEU A 79 9.55 28.46 -9.46
C LEU A 79 8.47 27.59 -8.83
N ARG A 80 7.80 28.14 -7.81
CA ARG A 80 6.56 27.52 -7.29
C ARG A 80 5.46 27.57 -8.36
N LEU A 81 4.64 26.53 -8.44
CA LEU A 81 3.61 26.37 -9.47
C LEU A 81 2.68 27.60 -9.60
N ASN A 82 2.25 28.18 -8.48
CA ASN A 82 1.40 29.38 -8.49
C ASN A 82 2.09 30.60 -9.11
N GLN A 83 3.39 30.78 -8.88
CA GLN A 83 4.18 31.86 -9.48
C GLN A 83 4.47 31.58 -10.95
N LEU A 84 4.74 30.33 -11.31
CA LEU A 84 4.98 29.91 -12.68
C LEU A 84 3.77 30.23 -13.57
N VAL A 85 2.59 29.81 -13.14
CA VAL A 85 1.33 29.98 -13.87
C VAL A 85 1.02 31.45 -14.16
N ILE A 86 1.11 32.30 -13.14
CA ILE A 86 0.86 33.74 -13.29
C ILE A 86 1.88 34.36 -14.25
N ARG A 87 3.17 33.98 -14.16
CA ARG A 87 4.20 34.50 -15.08
C ARG A 87 4.02 34.02 -16.52
N VAL A 88 3.53 32.80 -16.71
CA VAL A 88 3.20 32.27 -18.05
C VAL A 88 2.04 33.04 -18.67
N LEU A 89 0.99 33.33 -17.89
CA LEU A 89 -0.12 34.15 -18.37
C LEU A 89 0.31 35.58 -18.71
N TRP A 90 1.20 36.17 -17.92
CA TRP A 90 1.83 37.46 -18.29
C TRP A 90 2.59 37.37 -19.61
N ALA A 91 3.39 36.31 -19.82
CA ALA A 91 4.10 36.10 -21.07
C ALA A 91 3.14 35.95 -22.26
N VAL A 92 2.02 35.25 -22.10
CA VAL A 92 0.95 35.12 -23.11
C VAL A 92 0.32 36.47 -23.46
N ILE A 93 0.01 37.29 -22.46
CA ILE A 93 -0.55 38.64 -22.63
C ILE A 93 0.44 39.53 -23.41
N VAL A 94 1.71 39.52 -23.02
CA VAL A 94 2.77 40.28 -23.71
C VAL A 94 2.95 39.80 -25.15
N LEU A 95 3.01 38.48 -25.37
CA LEU A 95 3.16 37.90 -26.70
C LEU A 95 1.97 38.26 -27.61
N THR A 96 0.76 38.30 -27.05
CA THR A 96 -0.45 38.74 -27.77
C THR A 96 -0.34 40.22 -28.19
N ALA A 97 0.16 41.09 -27.31
CA ALA A 97 0.42 42.49 -27.65
C ALA A 97 1.49 42.65 -28.74
N VAL A 98 2.54 41.82 -28.72
CA VAL A 98 3.56 41.78 -29.79
C VAL A 98 2.94 41.36 -31.12
N ILE A 99 2.10 40.32 -31.14
CA ILE A 99 1.39 39.89 -32.35
C ILE A 99 0.48 41.01 -32.86
N LEU A 100 -0.25 41.70 -31.97
CA LEU A 100 -1.09 42.83 -32.35
C LEU A 100 -0.28 43.94 -33.05
N LEU A 101 0.89 44.29 -32.53
CA LEU A 101 1.78 45.26 -33.17
C LEU A 101 2.30 44.75 -34.53
N LEU A 102 2.68 43.46 -34.63
CA LEU A 102 3.11 42.86 -35.89
C LEU A 102 2.01 42.87 -36.95
N VAL A 103 0.74 42.71 -36.57
CA VAL A 103 -0.41 42.78 -37.49
C VAL A 103 -0.65 44.21 -37.96
N ILE A 104 -0.41 45.22 -37.10
CA ILE A 104 -0.59 46.64 -37.47
C ILE A 104 0.48 47.11 -38.46
N PHE A 105 1.74 46.67 -38.27
CA PHE A 105 2.88 47.19 -39.02
C PHE A 105 3.45 46.23 -40.09
N GLY A 106 3.10 44.94 -40.04
CA GLY A 106 3.72 43.89 -40.84
C GLY A 106 2.85 43.41 -42.00
N HIS A 107 3.22 43.75 -43.23
CA HIS A 107 2.59 43.25 -44.46
C HIS A 107 3.43 42.21 -45.21
N SER A 108 4.47 41.65 -44.59
CA SER A 108 5.39 40.71 -45.24
C SER A 108 5.10 39.24 -44.89
N VAL A 109 5.55 38.32 -45.77
CA VAL A 109 5.56 36.86 -45.50
C VAL A 109 6.27 36.55 -44.17
N THR A 110 7.36 37.26 -43.88
CA THR A 110 8.10 37.12 -42.61
C THR A 110 7.28 37.53 -41.40
N ALA A 111 6.45 38.57 -41.52
CA ALA A 111 5.51 38.97 -40.46
C ALA A 111 4.42 37.90 -40.27
N ALA A 112 3.86 37.34 -41.36
CA ALA A 112 2.88 36.26 -41.30
C ALA A 112 3.43 35.00 -40.60
N VAL A 113 4.66 34.60 -40.96
CA VAL A 113 5.37 33.48 -40.30
C VAL A 113 5.64 33.79 -38.83
N ALA A 114 6.09 35.00 -38.49
CA ALA A 114 6.33 35.41 -37.11
C ALA A 114 5.05 35.41 -36.26
N ILE A 115 3.93 35.84 -36.84
CA ILE A 115 2.60 35.79 -36.20
C ILE A 115 2.19 34.34 -35.94
N MET A 116 2.41 33.42 -36.89
CA MET A 116 2.13 31.99 -36.71
C MET A 116 2.99 31.37 -35.60
N VAL A 117 4.29 31.69 -35.56
CA VAL A 117 5.20 31.26 -34.48
C VAL A 117 4.69 31.78 -33.14
N GLY A 118 4.30 33.06 -33.06
CA GLY A 118 3.73 33.66 -31.87
C GLY A 118 2.44 32.96 -31.41
N PHE A 119 1.51 32.69 -32.33
CA PHE A 119 0.29 31.94 -32.03
C PHE A 119 0.59 30.56 -31.46
N ARG A 120 1.42 29.76 -32.13
CA ARG A 120 1.76 28.39 -31.70
C ARG A 120 2.48 28.38 -30.35
N SER A 121 3.28 29.42 -30.10
CA SER A 121 3.93 29.67 -28.81
C SER A 121 2.93 29.97 -27.69
N ILE A 122 1.94 30.83 -27.95
CA ILE A 122 0.84 31.08 -27.00
C ILE A 122 0.07 29.79 -26.73
N TYR A 123 -0.32 29.07 -27.78
CA TYR A 123 -1.03 27.80 -27.67
C TYR A 123 -0.26 26.77 -26.83
N LEU A 124 1.07 26.67 -26.99
CA LEU A 124 1.88 25.79 -26.16
C LEU A 124 1.86 26.22 -24.68
N LEU A 125 2.10 27.50 -24.41
CA LEU A 125 2.18 28.02 -23.05
C LEU A 125 0.87 27.85 -22.28
N THR A 126 -0.27 28.17 -22.89
CA THR A 126 -1.59 28.02 -22.26
C THR A 126 -1.94 26.56 -21.99
N ASN A 127 -1.55 25.63 -22.89
CA ASN A 127 -1.73 24.19 -22.65
C ASN A 127 -0.81 23.68 -21.53
N LEU A 128 0.47 24.05 -21.52
CA LEU A 128 1.42 23.62 -20.48
C LEU A 128 1.01 24.13 -19.10
N GLU A 129 0.55 25.37 -19.01
CA GLU A 129 0.02 25.97 -17.79
C GLU A 129 -1.23 25.23 -17.29
N PHE A 130 -2.27 25.10 -18.12
CA PHE A 130 -3.52 24.47 -17.72
C PHE A 130 -3.33 23.03 -17.22
N TRP A 131 -2.61 22.21 -17.99
CA TRP A 131 -2.35 20.82 -17.63
C TRP A 131 -1.34 20.69 -16.49
N GLY A 132 -0.38 21.60 -16.38
CA GLY A 132 0.56 21.66 -15.26
C GLY A 132 -0.13 21.91 -13.93
N VAL A 133 -1.12 22.81 -13.90
CA VAL A 133 -1.94 23.04 -12.70
C VAL A 133 -2.85 21.86 -12.40
N SER A 134 -3.53 21.34 -13.42
CA SER A 134 -4.47 20.23 -13.27
C SER A 134 -3.79 18.96 -12.74
N ALA A 135 -2.54 18.68 -13.16
CA ALA A 135 -1.78 17.51 -12.71
C ALA A 135 -1.37 17.55 -11.24
N VAL A 136 -1.31 18.73 -10.62
CA VAL A 136 -0.92 18.91 -9.21
C VAL A 136 -2.15 19.08 -8.31
N VAL A 137 -3.24 19.64 -8.83
CA VAL A 137 -4.46 19.90 -8.05
C VAL A 137 -5.36 18.66 -7.94
N PHE A 138 -5.36 17.78 -8.95
CA PHE A 138 -6.23 16.60 -8.97
C PHE A 138 -5.45 15.29 -8.82
N ASP A 139 -5.92 14.41 -7.93
CA ASP A 139 -5.38 13.06 -7.77
C ASP A 139 -5.67 12.17 -9.00
N VAL A 140 -5.02 11.01 -9.10
CA VAL A 140 -5.12 10.09 -10.26
C VAL A 140 -6.57 9.73 -10.61
N ARG A 141 -7.38 9.44 -9.59
CA ARG A 141 -8.79 9.05 -9.77
C ARG A 141 -9.69 10.23 -10.10
N GLN A 142 -9.43 11.40 -9.51
CA GLN A 142 -10.11 12.63 -9.88
C GLN A 142 -9.79 13.00 -11.33
N SER A 143 -8.56 12.79 -11.78
CA SER A 143 -8.15 13.02 -13.17
C SER A 143 -8.96 12.19 -14.16
N LYS A 144 -9.15 10.87 -13.93
CA LYS A 144 -9.99 10.01 -14.79
C LYS A 144 -11.43 10.52 -14.93
N ARG A 145 -12.00 11.03 -13.84
CA ARG A 145 -13.41 11.44 -13.78
C ARG A 145 -13.65 12.87 -14.24
N LEU A 146 -12.77 13.79 -13.86
CA LEU A 146 -12.96 15.24 -13.99
C LEU A 146 -12.26 15.84 -15.20
N PHE A 147 -11.19 15.23 -15.74
CA PHE A 147 -10.42 15.82 -16.85
C PHE A 147 -11.27 16.05 -18.11
N GLY A 148 -12.18 15.13 -18.43
CA GLY A 148 -13.12 15.33 -19.53
C GLY A 148 -13.97 16.58 -19.35
N VAL A 149 -14.47 16.82 -18.13
CA VAL A 149 -15.35 17.95 -17.79
C VAL A 149 -14.57 19.27 -17.71
N ILE A 150 -13.47 19.34 -16.96
CA ILE A 150 -12.67 20.58 -16.85
C ILE A 150 -12.06 20.98 -18.19
N SER A 151 -11.68 20.00 -19.03
CA SER A 151 -11.14 20.27 -20.36
C SER A 151 -12.21 20.51 -21.41
N ALA A 152 -13.49 20.32 -21.08
CA ALA A 152 -14.59 20.63 -21.99
C ALA A 152 -14.81 22.14 -22.14
N GLY A 153 -14.19 23.01 -21.33
CA GLY A 153 -14.29 24.46 -21.49
C GLY A 153 -13.67 24.98 -22.79
N ASP A 154 -12.60 24.34 -23.28
CA ASP A 154 -11.83 24.78 -24.45
C ASP A 154 -12.59 24.70 -25.79
N MET A 155 -13.30 23.60 -26.04
CA MET A 155 -14.01 23.38 -27.30
C MET A 155 -15.18 24.35 -27.56
N PRO A 156 -16.14 24.57 -26.63
CA PRO A 156 -17.19 25.55 -26.84
C PRO A 156 -16.62 26.98 -26.91
N ALA A 157 -15.52 27.27 -26.20
CA ALA A 157 -14.84 28.54 -26.35
C ALA A 157 -14.30 28.76 -27.77
N LYS A 158 -13.64 27.76 -28.35
CA LYS A 158 -13.16 27.79 -29.74
C LYS A 158 -14.29 27.87 -30.75
N ALA A 159 -15.41 27.16 -30.52
CA ALA A 159 -16.59 27.27 -31.37
C ALA A 159 -17.16 28.70 -31.37
N LEU A 160 -17.31 29.32 -30.20
CA LEU A 160 -17.81 30.69 -30.08
C LEU A 160 -16.82 31.72 -30.67
N GLY A 161 -15.51 31.50 -30.50
CA GLY A 161 -14.48 32.33 -31.14
C GLY A 161 -14.53 32.25 -32.67
N GLY A 162 -14.75 31.04 -33.22
CA GLY A 162 -14.99 30.83 -34.64
C GLY A 162 -16.27 31.49 -35.15
N MET A 163 -17.38 31.40 -34.40
CA MET A 163 -18.63 32.12 -34.74
C MET A 163 -18.42 33.62 -34.75
N LEU A 164 -17.70 34.15 -33.76
CA LEU A 164 -17.43 35.58 -33.67
C LEU A 164 -16.59 36.06 -34.87
N ALA A 165 -15.64 35.24 -35.35
CA ALA A 165 -14.91 35.50 -36.59
C ALA A 165 -15.80 35.58 -37.83
N VAL A 166 -16.88 34.80 -37.88
CA VAL A 166 -17.85 34.87 -38.99
C VAL A 166 -18.75 36.10 -38.90
N LEU A 167 -19.04 36.59 -37.69
CA LEU A 167 -20.03 37.66 -37.49
C LEU A 167 -19.47 39.08 -37.68
N ILE A 168 -18.19 39.31 -37.44
CA ILE A 168 -17.57 40.64 -37.54
C ILE A 168 -17.23 40.90 -39.02
N HIS A 169 -17.94 41.82 -39.70
CA HIS A 169 -17.67 42.26 -41.09
C HIS A 169 -17.23 43.75 -41.15
N GLY A 170 -16.08 44.07 -41.75
CA GLY A 170 -15.50 45.41 -41.98
C GLY A 170 -13.95 45.49 -42.03
N HIS A 171 -13.38 46.54 -42.63
CA HIS A 171 -11.92 46.73 -42.85
C HIS A 171 -11.01 46.76 -41.59
N THR A 172 -11.55 46.68 -40.36
CA THR A 172 -10.81 46.69 -39.07
C THR A 172 -10.88 45.35 -38.30
N GLU A 173 -11.18 44.24 -38.99
CA GLU A 173 -11.52 42.93 -38.40
C GLU A 173 -10.44 42.27 -37.54
N LEU A 174 -9.20 42.13 -38.04
CA LEU A 174 -8.14 41.36 -37.38
C LEU A 174 -7.68 41.99 -36.05
N ILE A 175 -7.48 43.32 -36.05
CA ILE A 175 -7.03 44.08 -34.88
C ILE A 175 -8.05 43.97 -33.74
N PHE A 176 -9.35 44.00 -34.06
CA PHE A 176 -10.41 43.85 -33.08
C PHE A 176 -10.43 42.45 -32.46
N MET A 177 -10.23 41.38 -33.26
CA MET A 177 -10.12 40.02 -32.73
C MET A 177 -8.96 39.86 -31.73
N LEU A 178 -7.80 40.43 -32.06
CA LEU A 178 -6.61 40.38 -31.20
C LEU A 178 -6.79 41.21 -29.91
N PHE A 179 -7.46 42.36 -29.97
CA PHE A 179 -7.80 43.13 -28.78
C PHE A 179 -8.76 42.38 -27.84
N LEU A 180 -9.74 41.69 -28.42
CA LEU A 180 -10.64 40.85 -27.63
C LEU A 180 -9.90 39.67 -26.99
N ALA A 181 -8.99 39.02 -27.73
CA ALA A 181 -8.14 37.95 -27.20
C ALA A 181 -7.33 38.40 -25.97
N PHE A 182 -6.81 39.63 -26.00
CA PHE A 182 -6.11 40.24 -24.87
C PHE A 182 -6.99 40.30 -23.60
N GLY A 183 -8.25 40.72 -23.72
CA GLY A 183 -9.21 40.75 -22.62
C GLY A 183 -9.50 39.37 -22.02
N PHE A 184 -9.59 38.34 -22.87
CA PHE A 184 -9.83 36.96 -22.41
C PHE A 184 -8.64 36.37 -21.65
N PHE A 185 -7.39 36.69 -22.02
CA PHE A 185 -6.24 36.25 -21.23
C PHE A 185 -6.15 36.92 -19.85
N TRP A 186 -6.62 38.17 -19.72
CA TRP A 186 -6.81 38.80 -18.40
C TRP A 186 -7.87 38.08 -17.56
N ALA A 187 -8.99 37.70 -18.17
CA ALA A 187 -10.02 36.91 -17.49
C ALA A 187 -9.51 35.51 -17.08
N ALA A 188 -8.66 34.88 -17.90
CA ALA A 188 -7.97 33.63 -17.56
C ALA A 188 -7.03 33.80 -16.36
N MET A 189 -6.28 34.90 -16.30
CA MET A 189 -5.43 35.22 -15.14
C MET A 189 -6.23 35.44 -13.87
N TYR A 190 -7.38 36.13 -13.96
CA TYR A 190 -8.26 36.32 -12.81
C TYR A 190 -8.80 34.99 -12.26
N THR A 191 -9.25 34.08 -13.13
CA THR A 191 -9.75 32.76 -12.72
C THR A 191 -8.65 31.88 -12.12
N ALA A 192 -7.42 31.92 -12.66
CA ALA A 192 -6.28 31.22 -12.07
C ALA A 192 -5.98 31.68 -10.63
N VAL A 193 -6.01 33.00 -10.37
CA VAL A 193 -5.81 33.57 -9.02
C VAL A 193 -6.90 33.11 -8.05
N LEU A 194 -8.16 33.07 -8.50
CA LEU A 194 -9.26 32.55 -7.69
C LEU A 194 -9.08 31.07 -7.32
N THR A 195 -8.63 30.25 -8.27
CA THR A 195 -8.33 28.84 -8.03
C THR A 195 -7.30 28.67 -6.92
N PHE A 196 -6.17 29.37 -6.99
CA PHE A 196 -5.12 29.28 -5.96
C PHE A 196 -5.50 29.86 -4.60
N ARG A 197 -6.44 30.83 -4.54
CA ARG A 197 -6.97 31.32 -3.26
C ARG A 197 -7.94 30.34 -2.60
N SER A 198 -8.60 29.50 -3.38
CA SER A 198 -9.62 28.55 -2.89
C SER A 198 -9.07 27.16 -2.55
N HIS A 199 -7.82 26.84 -2.92
CA HIS A 199 -7.19 25.55 -2.65
C HIS A 199 -5.78 25.73 -2.10
N HIS A 200 -5.52 25.18 -0.91
CA HIS A 200 -4.18 25.00 -0.41
C HIS A 200 -3.49 23.88 -1.19
N VAL A 201 -2.68 24.26 -2.18
CA VAL A 201 -1.80 23.33 -2.88
C VAL A 201 -0.68 22.93 -1.91
N THR A 202 -0.86 21.83 -1.20
CA THR A 202 0.23 21.18 -0.46
C THR A 202 1.23 20.69 -1.50
N THR A 203 2.34 21.39 -1.66
CA THR A 203 3.45 20.91 -2.47
C THR A 203 3.93 19.61 -1.84
N ALA A 204 3.59 18.47 -2.45
CA ALA A 204 4.15 17.18 -2.11
C ALA A 204 5.64 17.18 -2.51
N HIS A 205 6.49 17.83 -1.71
CA HIS A 205 7.91 17.48 -1.64
C HIS A 205 8.03 16.27 -0.71
N GLY A 206 7.41 15.17 -1.10
CA GLY A 206 7.80 13.87 -0.59
C GLY A 206 9.09 13.53 -1.29
N SER A 207 10.20 13.51 -0.55
CA SER A 207 11.46 12.95 -1.00
C SER A 207 11.22 11.52 -1.47
N ASP A 208 11.15 11.32 -2.79
CA ASP A 208 11.17 9.98 -3.37
C ASP A 208 12.50 9.33 -2.96
N ALA A 209 12.41 8.27 -2.16
CA ALA A 209 13.55 7.38 -1.95
C ALA A 209 14.05 6.92 -3.33
N PRO A 210 15.37 6.84 -3.56
CA PRO A 210 15.92 6.55 -4.87
C PRO A 210 15.48 5.16 -5.34
N ILE A 211 14.51 5.14 -6.26
CA ILE A 211 14.04 3.92 -6.92
C ILE A 211 15.22 3.37 -7.74
N ARG A 212 15.70 2.16 -7.40
CA ARG A 212 16.80 1.48 -8.10
C ARG A 212 16.34 1.13 -9.52
N ARG A 213 16.88 1.84 -10.51
CA ARG A 213 16.47 1.75 -11.93
C ARG A 213 17.17 0.59 -12.63
N ARG A 214 16.49 -0.05 -13.58
CA ARG A 214 17.18 -0.89 -14.57
C ARG A 214 18.15 0.00 -15.36
N PRO A 215 19.38 -0.46 -15.68
CA PRO A 215 20.32 0.32 -16.47
C PRO A 215 19.74 0.52 -17.87
N MET A 216 19.35 1.77 -18.18
CA MET A 216 18.88 2.14 -19.51
C MET A 216 20.03 2.74 -20.34
N PRO A 217 19.98 2.65 -21.68
CA PRO A 217 20.92 3.34 -22.56
C PRO A 217 21.03 4.83 -22.21
N ARG A 218 22.26 5.37 -22.21
CA ARG A 218 22.55 6.77 -21.81
C ARG A 218 21.70 7.81 -22.56
N LEU A 219 21.38 7.53 -23.82
CA LEU A 219 20.57 8.41 -24.65
C LEU A 219 19.13 8.56 -24.14
N ILE A 220 18.52 7.46 -23.68
CA ILE A 220 17.14 7.45 -23.16
C ILE A 220 17.08 8.14 -21.79
N THR A 221 18.12 7.95 -20.98
CA THR A 221 18.21 8.60 -19.67
C THR A 221 18.40 10.12 -19.79
N GLN A 222 19.23 10.57 -20.73
CA GLN A 222 19.49 12.00 -20.94
C GLN A 222 18.31 12.74 -21.59
N LEU A 223 17.66 12.14 -22.60
CA LEU A 223 16.61 12.83 -23.38
C LEU A 223 15.20 12.63 -22.81
N PHE A 224 14.91 11.52 -22.13
CA PHE A 224 13.53 11.15 -21.74
C PHE A 224 13.35 10.88 -20.24
N GLY A 225 14.31 11.31 -19.41
CA GLY A 225 14.20 11.22 -17.95
C GLY A 225 14.25 9.80 -17.37
N GLY A 226 14.57 8.79 -18.19
CA GLY A 226 14.75 7.40 -17.76
C GLY A 226 13.45 6.58 -17.60
N SER A 227 12.39 6.90 -18.35
CA SER A 227 11.18 6.07 -18.47
C SER A 227 10.96 5.60 -19.91
N GLU A 228 10.85 4.29 -20.09
CA GLU A 228 10.54 3.69 -21.39
C GLU A 228 9.16 4.08 -21.92
N LEU A 229 8.19 4.27 -21.01
CA LEU A 229 6.85 4.72 -21.35
C LEU A 229 6.89 6.14 -21.93
N ILE A 230 7.56 7.08 -21.25
CA ILE A 230 7.69 8.47 -21.73
C ILE A 230 8.36 8.50 -23.11
N PHE A 231 9.38 7.66 -23.31
CA PHE A 231 10.06 7.54 -24.61
C PHE A 231 9.09 7.14 -25.74
N ALA A 232 8.31 6.07 -25.58
CA ALA A 232 7.36 5.66 -26.62
C ALA A 232 6.19 6.64 -26.80
N MET A 233 5.74 7.30 -25.73
CA MET A 233 4.76 8.38 -25.82
C MET A 233 5.28 9.54 -26.68
N CYS A 234 6.54 9.92 -26.53
CA CYS A 234 7.15 10.99 -27.31
C CYS A 234 7.25 10.63 -28.80
N LEU A 235 7.67 9.41 -29.12
CA LEU A 235 7.77 8.95 -30.51
C LEU A 235 6.40 8.78 -31.18
N SER A 236 5.41 8.24 -30.46
CA SER A 236 4.04 8.14 -30.98
C SER A 236 3.44 9.53 -31.26
N LEU A 237 3.63 10.49 -30.36
CA LEU A 237 3.13 11.85 -30.55
C LEU A 237 3.82 12.57 -31.72
N THR A 238 5.12 12.32 -31.93
CA THR A 238 5.85 12.83 -33.10
C THR A 238 5.24 12.31 -34.40
N ALA A 239 4.96 11.00 -34.49
CA ALA A 239 4.33 10.39 -35.67
C ALA A 239 2.90 10.90 -35.91
N VAL A 240 2.12 11.05 -34.84
CA VAL A 240 0.76 11.64 -34.92
C VAL A 240 0.81 13.09 -35.40
N ALA A 241 1.80 13.87 -34.95
CA ALA A 241 1.97 15.26 -35.37
C ALA A 241 2.37 15.40 -36.84
N ILE A 242 3.22 14.51 -37.38
CA ILE A 242 3.55 14.46 -38.81
C ILE A 242 2.26 14.21 -39.63
N MET A 243 1.51 13.15 -39.28
CA MET A 243 0.25 12.82 -39.94
C MET A 243 -0.75 14.00 -39.89
N ALA A 244 -0.91 14.63 -38.73
CA ALA A 244 -1.83 15.75 -38.56
C ALA A 244 -1.41 16.98 -39.37
N THR A 245 -0.11 17.22 -39.52
CA THR A 245 0.43 18.34 -40.31
C THR A 245 0.07 18.19 -41.78
N GLY A 246 0.18 16.97 -42.33
CA GLY A 246 -0.24 16.67 -43.70
C GLY A 246 -1.74 16.89 -43.93
N VAL A 247 -2.60 16.44 -43.00
CA VAL A 247 -4.06 16.67 -43.07
C VAL A 247 -4.40 18.16 -42.98
N GLU A 248 -3.75 18.90 -42.07
CA GLU A 248 -3.95 20.33 -41.88
C GLU A 248 -3.52 21.13 -43.11
N TYR A 249 -2.36 20.81 -43.68
CA TYR A 249 -1.87 21.42 -44.93
C TYR A 249 -2.80 21.16 -46.11
N ALA A 250 -3.26 19.92 -46.28
CA ALA A 250 -4.16 19.54 -47.37
C ALA A 250 -5.47 20.34 -47.34
N PHE A 251 -6.01 20.58 -46.15
CA PHE A 251 -7.19 21.43 -45.95
C PHE A 251 -6.89 22.89 -46.31
N PHE A 252 -5.84 23.50 -45.73
CA PHE A 252 -5.55 24.92 -45.90
C PHE A 252 -5.23 25.32 -47.35
N ILE A 253 -4.48 24.49 -48.08
CA ILE A 253 -4.21 24.71 -49.50
C ILE A 253 -5.50 24.71 -50.32
N ASN A 254 -6.40 23.75 -50.08
CA ASN A 254 -7.64 23.65 -50.83
C ASN A 254 -8.59 24.81 -50.56
N VAL A 255 -8.61 25.34 -49.33
CA VAL A 255 -9.39 26.53 -48.99
C VAL A 255 -8.89 27.75 -49.74
N LYS A 256 -7.58 27.98 -49.80
CA LYS A 256 -7.03 29.19 -50.44
C LYS A 256 -7.10 29.16 -51.96
N TYR A 257 -6.90 28.01 -52.61
CA TYR A 257 -6.99 27.95 -54.07
C TYR A 257 -8.40 28.20 -54.62
N LYS A 258 -9.42 27.98 -53.78
CA LYS A 258 -10.82 28.08 -54.19
C LYS A 258 -11.50 29.35 -53.69
N LEU A 259 -10.99 29.95 -52.61
CA LEU A 259 -11.48 31.22 -52.06
C LEU A 259 -10.47 32.33 -52.28
N HIS A 260 -10.88 33.36 -53.02
CA HIS A 260 -9.97 34.40 -53.51
C HIS A 260 -9.93 35.61 -52.57
N SER A 261 -11.04 35.91 -51.87
CA SER A 261 -11.14 37.03 -50.93
C SER A 261 -10.75 36.63 -49.49
N GLN A 262 -10.06 37.53 -48.79
CA GLN A 262 -9.70 37.36 -47.38
C GLN A 262 -10.93 37.19 -46.48
N ALA A 263 -12.00 37.96 -46.74
CA ALA A 263 -13.27 37.87 -45.99
C ALA A 263 -13.98 36.53 -46.23
N GLU A 264 -13.89 35.98 -47.45
CA GLU A 264 -14.46 34.66 -47.78
C GLU A 264 -13.66 33.54 -47.09
N VAL A 265 -12.33 33.62 -47.10
CA VAL A 265 -11.47 32.66 -46.38
C VAL A 265 -11.76 32.70 -44.88
N MET A 266 -11.89 33.89 -44.28
CA MET A 266 -12.21 34.04 -42.86
C MET A 266 -13.59 33.50 -42.50
N THR A 267 -14.61 33.81 -43.30
CA THR A 267 -15.98 33.31 -43.12
C THR A 267 -16.03 31.78 -43.23
N TYR A 268 -15.40 31.23 -44.26
CA TYR A 268 -15.38 29.78 -44.49
C TYR A 268 -14.60 29.05 -43.41
N LEU A 269 -13.37 29.50 -43.12
CA LEU A 269 -12.51 28.90 -42.10
C LEU A 269 -13.16 28.99 -40.71
N GLY A 270 -13.69 30.15 -40.34
CA GLY A 270 -14.44 30.36 -39.10
C GLY A 270 -15.66 29.45 -38.97
N GLY A 271 -16.43 29.28 -40.05
CA GLY A 271 -17.58 28.38 -40.09
C GLY A 271 -17.22 26.91 -39.92
N VAL A 272 -16.20 26.42 -40.65
CA VAL A 272 -15.74 25.02 -40.55
C VAL A 272 -15.21 24.72 -39.14
N LEU A 273 -14.41 25.62 -38.57
CA LEU A 273 -13.87 25.44 -37.23
C LEU A 273 -14.99 25.46 -36.17
N THR A 274 -15.96 26.36 -36.31
CA THR A 274 -17.14 26.40 -35.43
C THR A 274 -17.86 25.06 -35.42
N LEU A 275 -18.18 24.52 -36.60
CA LEU A 275 -18.88 23.24 -36.72
C LEU A 275 -18.05 22.10 -36.11
N THR A 276 -16.74 22.09 -36.40
CA THR A 276 -15.79 21.10 -35.87
C THR A 276 -15.79 21.10 -34.35
N TYR A 277 -15.65 22.27 -33.71
CA TYR A 277 -15.57 22.36 -32.26
C TYR A 277 -16.92 22.14 -31.54
N LEU A 278 -18.05 22.48 -32.16
CA LEU A 278 -19.37 22.11 -31.65
C LEU A 278 -19.56 20.59 -31.65
N LEU A 279 -19.25 19.92 -32.76
CA LEU A 279 -19.35 18.47 -32.87
C LEU A 279 -18.38 17.78 -31.91
N ALA A 280 -17.14 18.27 -31.80
CA ALA A 280 -16.17 17.76 -30.86
C ALA A 280 -16.63 17.93 -29.40
N THR A 281 -17.27 19.05 -29.05
CA THR A 281 -17.86 19.27 -27.71
C THR A 281 -18.92 18.22 -27.40
N PHE A 282 -19.82 17.96 -28.35
CA PHE A 282 -20.87 16.95 -28.19
C PHE A 282 -20.29 15.54 -28.02
N VAL A 283 -19.38 15.14 -28.91
CA VAL A 283 -18.72 13.82 -28.85
C VAL A 283 -17.93 13.66 -27.55
N LYS A 284 -17.21 14.71 -27.12
CA LYS A 284 -16.42 14.68 -25.89
C LYS A 284 -17.30 14.51 -24.64
N LEU A 285 -18.42 15.22 -24.55
CA LEU A 285 -19.32 15.15 -23.38
C LEU A 285 -20.19 13.89 -23.33
N VAL A 286 -20.65 13.39 -24.48
CA VAL A 286 -21.64 12.30 -24.54
C VAL A 286 -20.99 10.95 -24.83
N VAL A 287 -20.08 10.90 -25.81
CA VAL A 287 -19.61 9.66 -26.44
C VAL A 287 -18.27 9.18 -25.89
N SER A 288 -17.37 10.09 -25.47
CA SER A 288 -15.99 9.74 -25.09
C SER A 288 -15.93 8.72 -23.94
N ARG A 289 -16.69 8.96 -22.86
CA ARG A 289 -16.71 8.09 -21.68
C ARG A 289 -17.21 6.68 -22.04
N GLN A 290 -18.32 6.58 -22.76
CA GLN A 290 -18.89 5.30 -23.20
C GLN A 290 -17.92 4.53 -24.09
N THR A 291 -17.20 5.24 -24.96
CA THR A 291 -16.27 4.63 -25.92
C THR A 291 -15.04 4.08 -25.20
N ILE A 292 -14.48 4.80 -24.23
CA ILE A 292 -13.33 4.34 -23.43
C ILE A 292 -13.71 3.11 -22.59
N ASP A 293 -14.87 3.15 -21.94
CA ASP A 293 -15.36 2.05 -21.09
C ASP A 293 -15.65 0.77 -21.90
N TYR A 294 -16.17 0.91 -23.13
CA TYR A 294 -16.54 -0.23 -23.99
C TYR A 294 -15.37 -0.79 -24.82
N PHE A 295 -14.58 0.06 -25.47
CA PHE A 295 -13.53 -0.37 -26.39
C PHE A 295 -12.15 -0.50 -25.73
N GLY A 296 -11.94 0.14 -24.58
CA GLY A 296 -10.65 0.18 -23.88
C GLY A 296 -9.62 1.11 -24.53
N ILE A 297 -8.61 1.51 -23.75
CA ILE A 297 -7.59 2.52 -24.12
C ILE A 297 -6.88 2.18 -25.44
N ASN A 298 -6.48 0.92 -25.65
CA ASN A 298 -5.72 0.51 -26.83
C ASN A 298 -6.48 0.76 -28.14
N LYS A 299 -7.76 0.36 -28.21
CA LYS A 299 -8.56 0.50 -29.43
C LYS A 299 -8.88 1.97 -29.72
N VAL A 300 -9.14 2.77 -28.67
CA VAL A 300 -9.43 4.20 -28.84
C VAL A 300 -8.19 4.97 -29.32
N LEU A 301 -6.98 4.64 -28.83
CA LEU A 301 -5.74 5.23 -29.34
C LEU A 301 -5.49 4.92 -30.83
N ALA A 302 -5.81 3.70 -31.26
CA ALA A 302 -5.65 3.29 -32.66
C ALA A 302 -6.65 3.97 -33.61
N LEU A 303 -7.75 4.52 -33.11
CA LEU A 303 -8.83 5.10 -33.92
C LEU A 303 -8.37 6.32 -34.72
N LEU A 304 -7.50 7.18 -34.15
CA LEU A 304 -6.98 8.35 -34.84
C LEU A 304 -6.11 8.00 -36.07
N PRO A 305 -5.05 7.17 -35.96
CA PRO A 305 -4.24 6.82 -37.13
C PRO A 305 -4.98 5.91 -38.12
N VAL A 306 -5.89 5.04 -37.68
CA VAL A 306 -6.80 4.33 -38.61
C VAL A 306 -7.69 5.32 -39.36
N GLY A 307 -8.20 6.33 -38.67
CA GLY A 307 -8.91 7.45 -39.27
C GLY A 307 -8.03 8.19 -40.29
N GLY A 308 -6.76 8.46 -39.96
CA GLY A 308 -5.78 9.04 -40.88
C GLY A 308 -5.53 8.22 -42.14
N LEU A 309 -5.47 6.88 -42.04
CA LEU A 309 -5.44 6.00 -43.22
C LEU A 309 -6.72 6.12 -44.05
N GLY A 310 -7.88 6.17 -43.39
CA GLY A 310 -9.16 6.43 -44.05
C GLY A 310 -9.16 7.77 -44.79
N VAL A 311 -8.65 8.83 -44.16
CA VAL A 311 -8.44 10.15 -44.76
C VAL A 311 -7.54 10.04 -45.99
N ALA A 312 -6.40 9.36 -45.90
CA ALA A 312 -5.49 9.18 -47.04
C ALA A 312 -6.17 8.46 -48.22
N VAL A 313 -6.96 7.42 -47.94
CA VAL A 313 -7.75 6.71 -48.96
C VAL A 313 -8.79 7.64 -49.58
N SER A 314 -9.54 8.40 -48.78
CA SER A 314 -10.53 9.37 -49.28
C SER A 314 -9.87 10.43 -50.16
N LEU A 315 -8.71 10.96 -49.76
CA LEU A 315 -7.95 11.92 -50.56
C LEU A 315 -7.45 11.32 -51.88
N GLY A 316 -6.94 10.09 -51.86
CA GLY A 316 -6.53 9.38 -53.07
C GLY A 316 -7.68 9.13 -54.04
N VAL A 317 -8.88 8.79 -53.55
CA VAL A 317 -10.09 8.64 -54.38
C VAL A 317 -10.50 9.97 -55.00
N ILE A 318 -10.46 11.07 -54.23
CA ILE A 318 -10.76 12.41 -54.74
C ILE A 318 -9.81 12.79 -55.88
N PHE A 319 -8.52 12.46 -55.76
CA PHE A 319 -7.53 12.70 -56.82
C PHE A 319 -7.78 11.86 -58.07
N LEU A 320 -8.16 10.59 -57.93
CA LEU A 320 -8.41 9.70 -59.07
C LEU A 320 -9.69 10.06 -59.83
N MET A 321 -10.73 10.53 -59.14
CA MET A 321 -12.04 10.78 -59.76
C MET A 321 -12.18 12.16 -60.41
N GLY A 322 -11.26 13.10 -60.16
CA GLY A 322 -11.24 14.40 -60.83
C GLY A 322 -12.54 15.20 -60.66
N TYR A 323 -13.14 15.15 -59.45
CA TYR A 323 -14.39 15.85 -59.14
C TYR A 323 -14.31 17.36 -59.38
N ASP A 324 -15.46 17.99 -59.59
CA ASP A 324 -15.59 19.45 -59.70
C ASP A 324 -15.03 20.18 -58.46
N GLU A 325 -14.50 21.39 -58.65
CA GLU A 325 -13.74 22.13 -57.63
C GLU A 325 -14.55 22.37 -56.35
N SER A 326 -15.86 22.64 -56.49
CA SER A 326 -16.79 22.85 -55.39
C SER A 326 -17.00 21.59 -54.56
N VAL A 327 -17.14 20.43 -55.22
CA VAL A 327 -17.34 19.12 -54.57
C VAL A 327 -16.08 18.71 -53.82
N GLN A 328 -14.91 18.94 -54.41
CA GLN A 328 -13.64 18.70 -53.76
C GLN A 328 -13.48 19.54 -52.49
N LEU A 329 -13.79 20.85 -52.50
CA LEU A 329 -13.66 21.72 -51.32
C LEU A 329 -14.46 21.18 -50.13
N VAL A 330 -15.71 20.78 -50.39
CA VAL A 330 -16.60 20.17 -49.39
C VAL A 330 -16.03 18.85 -48.87
N ALA A 331 -15.48 18.01 -49.75
CA ALA A 331 -14.89 16.73 -49.35
C ALA A 331 -13.67 16.91 -48.43
N TYR A 332 -12.76 17.84 -48.75
CA TYR A 332 -11.62 18.19 -47.89
C TYR A 332 -12.06 18.70 -46.51
N CYS A 333 -13.14 19.48 -46.47
CA CYS A 333 -13.73 19.97 -45.23
C CYS A 333 -14.27 18.83 -44.35
N PHE A 334 -15.03 17.89 -44.91
CA PHE A 334 -15.53 16.73 -44.15
C PHE A 334 -14.41 15.84 -43.63
N VAL A 335 -13.38 15.62 -44.44
CA VAL A 335 -12.18 14.86 -44.08
C VAL A 335 -11.45 15.52 -42.90
N TYR A 336 -11.20 16.83 -42.98
CA TYR A 336 -10.56 17.60 -41.91
C TYR A 336 -11.40 17.60 -40.63
N LEU A 337 -12.71 17.86 -40.75
CA LEU A 337 -13.64 17.91 -39.64
C LEU A 337 -13.71 16.56 -38.91
N GLY A 338 -13.84 15.46 -39.64
CA GLY A 338 -13.87 14.11 -39.06
C GLY A 338 -12.58 13.77 -38.32
N PHE A 339 -11.43 14.07 -38.93
CA PHE A 339 -10.12 13.85 -38.31
C PHE A 339 -9.94 14.66 -37.02
N GLU A 340 -10.25 15.95 -37.06
CA GLU A 340 -10.03 16.84 -35.92
C GLU A 340 -11.02 16.55 -34.77
N VAL A 341 -12.27 16.17 -35.07
CA VAL A 341 -13.22 15.72 -34.05
C VAL A 341 -12.71 14.46 -33.33
N VAL A 342 -12.22 13.47 -34.07
CA VAL A 342 -11.62 12.26 -33.48
C VAL A 342 -10.41 12.60 -32.62
N ARG A 343 -9.50 13.44 -33.14
CA ARG A 343 -8.29 13.85 -32.43
C ARG A 343 -8.62 14.52 -31.10
N ARG A 344 -9.49 15.54 -31.13
CA ARG A 344 -9.76 16.39 -29.98
C ARG A 344 -10.70 15.75 -28.96
N ALA A 345 -11.70 14.99 -29.42
CA ALA A 345 -12.73 14.42 -28.54
C ALA A 345 -12.36 13.06 -27.97
N LEU A 346 -11.53 12.27 -28.67
CA LEU A 346 -11.19 10.89 -28.28
C LEU A 346 -9.70 10.71 -28.00
N PHE A 347 -8.81 11.08 -28.92
CA PHE A 347 -7.38 10.80 -28.79
C PHE A 347 -6.72 11.62 -27.67
N ASP A 348 -6.87 12.95 -27.67
CA ASP A 348 -6.20 13.83 -26.69
C ASP A 348 -6.51 13.43 -25.23
N PRO A 349 -7.78 13.19 -24.82
CA PRO A 349 -8.09 12.73 -23.47
C PRO A 349 -7.49 11.36 -23.13
N VAL A 350 -7.53 10.39 -24.06
CA VAL A 350 -7.01 9.04 -23.82
C VAL A 350 -5.49 9.03 -23.75
N PHE A 351 -4.82 9.85 -24.55
CA PHE A 351 -3.37 10.00 -24.50
C PHE A 351 -2.90 10.53 -23.14
N LEU A 352 -3.66 11.43 -22.50
CA LEU A 352 -3.35 11.93 -21.16
C LEU A 352 -3.44 10.84 -20.07
N VAL A 353 -4.33 9.86 -20.24
CA VAL A 353 -4.47 8.72 -19.31
C VAL A 353 -3.18 7.88 -19.26
N LEU A 354 -2.40 7.84 -20.34
CA LEU A 354 -1.15 7.08 -20.40
C LEU A 354 -0.08 7.57 -19.41
N PHE A 355 -0.15 8.82 -18.95
CA PHE A 355 0.78 9.34 -17.94
C PHE A 355 0.41 8.95 -16.49
N GLN A 356 -0.71 8.25 -16.27
CA GLN A 356 -1.20 7.94 -14.92
C GLN A 356 -0.30 6.99 -14.10
N PRO A 357 0.31 5.93 -14.67
CA PRO A 357 1.17 5.02 -13.92
C PRO A 357 2.47 5.66 -13.44
N LEU A 358 2.79 6.87 -13.94
CA LEU A 358 3.99 7.61 -13.58
C LEU A 358 3.78 8.39 -12.27
N SER A 359 4.86 8.54 -11.51
CA SER A 359 4.88 9.42 -10.32
C SER A 359 4.49 10.86 -10.69
N PRO A 360 3.97 11.68 -9.74
CA PRO A 360 3.55 13.06 -10.01
C PRO A 360 4.65 13.90 -10.71
N HIS A 361 5.90 13.76 -10.28
CA HIS A 361 7.04 14.45 -10.89
C HIS A 361 7.35 13.94 -12.31
N GLN A 362 7.21 12.64 -12.56
CA GLN A 362 7.41 12.07 -13.90
C GLN A 362 6.27 12.41 -14.86
N ARG A 363 5.04 12.53 -14.35
CA ARG A 363 3.87 12.93 -15.14
C ARG A 363 4.05 14.34 -15.69
N LEU A 364 4.40 15.29 -14.82
CA LEU A 364 4.61 16.68 -15.22
C LEU A 364 5.76 16.81 -16.22
N ARG A 365 6.93 16.22 -15.91
CA ARG A 365 8.10 16.20 -16.79
C ARG A 365 7.83 15.50 -18.13
N GLY A 366 7.12 14.37 -18.10
CA GLY A 366 6.76 13.62 -19.30
C GLY A 366 5.81 14.43 -20.19
N HIS A 367 4.84 15.11 -19.59
CA HIS A 367 3.91 15.97 -20.33
C HIS A 367 4.63 17.16 -20.96
N THR A 368 5.50 17.86 -20.23
CA THR A 368 6.25 19.01 -20.75
C THR A 368 7.24 18.61 -21.84
N LEU A 369 7.88 17.44 -21.75
CA LEU A 369 8.71 16.90 -22.83
C LEU A 369 7.87 16.53 -24.07
N ALA A 370 6.77 15.80 -23.90
CA ALA A 370 5.94 15.35 -25.01
C ALA A 370 5.32 16.54 -25.78
N LYS A 371 4.68 17.46 -25.05
CA LYS A 371 3.99 18.63 -25.64
C LYS A 371 4.94 19.77 -26.01
N GLY A 372 5.99 20.00 -25.23
CA GLY A 372 6.91 21.13 -25.43
C GLY A 372 8.03 20.87 -26.44
N PHE A 373 8.34 19.61 -26.74
CA PHE A 373 9.46 19.28 -27.64
C PHE A 373 9.06 18.32 -28.77
N TYR A 374 8.45 17.17 -28.45
CA TYR A 374 8.25 16.10 -29.44
C TYR A 374 7.03 16.30 -30.36
N GLU A 375 5.92 16.87 -29.87
CA GLU A 375 4.82 17.30 -30.76
C GLU A 375 5.29 18.40 -31.74
N PRO A 376 5.98 19.47 -31.28
CA PRO A 376 6.61 20.44 -32.18
C PRO A 376 7.63 19.82 -33.14
N LEU A 377 8.43 18.85 -32.70
CA LEU A 377 9.37 18.16 -33.58
C LEU A 377 8.65 17.46 -34.73
N GLY A 378 7.52 16.78 -34.46
CA GLY A 378 6.71 16.16 -35.50
C GLY A 378 6.10 17.16 -36.46
N LEU A 379 5.61 18.31 -35.96
CA LEU A 379 5.16 19.43 -36.78
C LEU A 379 6.28 19.95 -37.71
N GLY A 380 7.49 20.11 -37.17
CA GLY A 380 8.64 20.58 -37.94
C GLY A 380 9.11 19.58 -38.99
N LEU A 381 9.09 18.28 -38.67
CA LEU A 381 9.41 17.21 -39.62
C LEU A 381 8.38 17.10 -40.73
N GLY A 382 7.08 17.17 -40.42
CA GLY A 382 6.01 17.23 -41.44
C GLY A 382 6.17 18.47 -42.32
N GLY A 383 6.37 19.65 -41.72
CA GLY A 383 6.67 20.88 -42.46
C GLY A 383 7.90 20.77 -43.36
N LEU A 384 8.97 20.13 -42.89
CA LEU A 384 10.17 19.89 -43.69
C LEU A 384 9.89 18.94 -44.86
N MET A 385 9.13 17.87 -44.64
CA MET A 385 8.72 16.93 -45.70
C MET A 385 7.89 17.62 -46.77
N LEU A 386 6.95 18.47 -46.38
CA LEU A 386 6.15 19.31 -47.30
C LEU A 386 7.00 20.34 -48.05
N TYR A 387 7.99 20.95 -47.38
CA TYR A 387 8.89 21.90 -48.02
C TYR A 387 9.79 21.22 -49.06
N LEU A 388 10.37 20.07 -48.70
CA LEU A 388 11.23 19.28 -49.59
C LEU A 388 10.45 18.70 -50.77
N SER A 389 9.18 18.32 -50.58
CA SER A 389 8.38 17.82 -51.69
C SER A 389 8.16 18.90 -52.75
N HIS A 390 7.84 20.12 -52.33
CA HIS A 390 7.67 21.24 -53.25
C HIS A 390 8.93 21.58 -54.06
N HIS A 391 10.13 21.41 -53.48
CA HIS A 391 11.39 21.81 -54.11
C HIS A 391 12.11 20.67 -54.86
N TRP A 392 12.06 19.43 -54.34
CA TRP A 392 12.90 18.32 -54.82
C TRP A 392 12.12 17.12 -55.38
N TRP A 393 10.81 17.01 -55.12
CA TRP A 393 10.03 15.81 -55.46
C TRP A 393 8.79 16.15 -56.32
N GLN A 394 8.80 15.76 -57.60
CA GLN A 394 7.69 16.03 -58.55
C GLN A 394 6.42 15.17 -58.33
N GLY A 395 6.24 14.55 -57.15
CA GLY A 395 5.13 13.64 -56.84
C GLY A 395 3.74 14.31 -56.81
N GLY A 396 3.65 15.63 -56.97
CA GLY A 396 2.38 16.36 -57.02
C GLY A 396 1.53 16.16 -55.77
N GLN A 397 0.20 16.16 -55.93
CA GLN A 397 -0.74 16.03 -54.81
C GLN A 397 -0.68 14.67 -54.09
N TRP A 398 -0.11 13.63 -54.72
CA TRP A 398 0.03 12.29 -54.16
C TRP A 398 1.01 12.21 -52.98
N PHE A 399 2.00 13.10 -52.92
CA PHE A 399 2.94 13.15 -51.81
C PHE A 399 2.25 13.37 -50.45
N LEU A 400 1.15 14.13 -50.43
CA LEU A 400 0.36 14.36 -49.21
C LEU A 400 -0.28 13.08 -48.69
N VAL A 401 -0.76 12.23 -49.60
CA VAL A 401 -1.35 10.93 -49.25
C VAL A 401 -0.26 10.02 -48.69
N GLU A 402 0.92 10.00 -49.31
CA GLU A 402 2.07 9.23 -48.82
C GLU A 402 2.52 9.67 -47.43
N GLU A 403 2.63 10.97 -47.17
CA GLU A 403 2.98 11.52 -45.85
C GLU A 403 1.98 11.10 -44.77
N ILE A 404 0.68 11.22 -45.05
CA ILE A 404 -0.39 10.83 -44.10
C ILE A 404 -0.33 9.32 -43.84
N VAL A 405 -0.15 8.49 -44.88
CA VAL A 405 -0.05 7.02 -44.72
C VAL A 405 1.16 6.64 -43.88
N VAL A 406 2.33 7.20 -44.20
CA VAL A 406 3.58 6.92 -43.47
C VAL A 406 3.44 7.36 -42.00
N GLY A 407 2.94 8.57 -41.76
CA GLY A 407 2.68 9.08 -40.41
C GLY A 407 1.70 8.19 -39.64
N ALA A 408 0.61 7.75 -40.27
CA ALA A 408 -0.40 6.87 -39.66
C ALA A 408 0.16 5.48 -39.31
N VAL A 409 0.95 4.86 -40.20
CA VAL A 409 1.58 3.55 -39.95
C VAL A 409 2.56 3.63 -38.79
N PHE A 410 3.43 4.64 -38.77
CA PHE A 410 4.35 4.86 -37.65
C PHE A 410 3.59 5.16 -36.35
N ALA A 411 2.54 5.97 -36.41
CA ALA A 411 1.70 6.27 -35.24
C ALA A 411 1.07 4.98 -34.68
N LEU A 412 0.51 4.09 -35.52
CA LEU A 412 -0.02 2.79 -35.09
C LEU A 412 1.05 1.92 -34.42
N TRP A 413 2.23 1.83 -35.01
CA TRP A 413 3.32 1.04 -34.48
C TRP A 413 3.79 1.54 -33.10
N PHE A 414 4.03 2.85 -32.97
CA PHE A 414 4.49 3.46 -31.72
C PHE A 414 3.40 3.52 -30.65
N LEU A 415 2.13 3.76 -31.00
CA LEU A 415 1.03 3.75 -30.03
C LEU A 415 0.80 2.35 -29.45
N ARG A 416 0.91 1.30 -30.28
CA ARG A 416 0.87 -0.08 -29.79
C ARG A 416 2.01 -0.36 -28.81
N ARG A 417 3.24 0.07 -29.13
CA ARG A 417 4.39 -0.04 -28.22
C ARG A 417 4.18 0.72 -26.92
N THR A 418 3.62 1.93 -27.01
CA THR A 418 3.29 2.77 -25.85
C THR A 418 2.29 2.07 -24.93
N TYR A 419 1.24 1.46 -25.49
CA TYR A 419 0.27 0.70 -24.71
C TYR A 419 0.89 -0.51 -23.98
N LEU A 420 1.78 -1.25 -24.65
CA LEU A 420 2.49 -2.37 -24.02
C LEU A 420 3.36 -1.92 -22.83
N GLN A 421 4.08 -0.81 -22.99
CA GLN A 421 4.90 -0.25 -21.91
C GLN A 421 4.05 0.40 -20.80
N TYR A 422 2.87 0.93 -21.13
CA TYR A 422 1.91 1.43 -20.15
C TYR A 422 1.48 0.30 -19.20
N VAL A 423 1.10 -0.86 -19.75
CA VAL A 423 0.74 -2.05 -18.97
C VAL A 423 1.92 -2.53 -18.11
N ALA A 424 3.13 -2.59 -18.69
CA ALA A 424 4.33 -3.02 -17.97
C ALA A 424 4.70 -2.06 -16.82
N THR A 425 4.62 -0.74 -17.04
CA THR A 425 4.93 0.27 -16.01
C THR A 425 3.89 0.23 -14.89
N LEU A 426 2.62 -0.01 -15.22
CA LEU A 426 1.56 -0.21 -14.23
C LEU A 426 1.87 -1.43 -13.35
N GLN A 427 2.27 -2.57 -13.95
CA GLN A 427 2.69 -3.78 -13.23
C GLN A 427 3.97 -3.60 -12.40
N GLU A 428 4.92 -2.78 -12.87
CA GLU A 428 6.18 -2.50 -12.15
C GLU A 428 5.96 -1.56 -10.96
N ALA A 429 5.16 -0.50 -11.13
CA ALA A 429 4.72 0.35 -10.03
C ALA A 429 3.95 -0.44 -8.97
N LEU A 430 3.25 -1.49 -9.41
CA LEU A 430 2.52 -2.45 -8.59
C LEU A 430 3.40 -3.48 -7.89
N SER A 431 4.56 -3.87 -8.43
CA SER A 431 5.38 -4.95 -7.87
C SER A 431 6.60 -4.46 -7.07
N LYS A 432 7.25 -3.36 -7.45
CA LYS A 432 8.50 -2.91 -6.80
C LYS A 432 8.33 -2.23 -5.44
N ARG A 433 7.10 -1.86 -5.05
CA ARG A 433 6.81 -1.43 -3.68
C ARG A 433 6.81 -2.59 -2.66
N PHE A 434 6.97 -3.83 -3.13
CA PHE A 434 6.75 -5.04 -2.33
C PHE A 434 8.00 -5.86 -2.03
N VAL A 435 9.17 -5.56 -2.64
CA VAL A 435 10.37 -6.44 -2.58
C VAL A 435 11.55 -5.78 -1.86
N ALA A 436 11.31 -4.98 -0.81
CA ALA A 436 12.36 -4.13 -0.23
C ALA A 436 13.13 -4.69 0.98
N ALA A 437 12.85 -5.92 1.46
CA ALA A 437 13.53 -6.44 2.65
C ALA A 437 14.56 -7.56 2.38
N GLU A 438 14.30 -8.44 1.41
CA GLU A 438 15.07 -9.69 1.27
C GLU A 438 16.29 -9.59 0.32
N ASP A 439 16.36 -8.57 -0.55
CA ASP A 439 17.42 -8.40 -1.55
C ASP A 439 18.66 -7.61 -1.04
N LEU A 440 18.82 -7.43 0.28
CA LEU A 440 19.91 -6.64 0.89
C LEU A 440 21.19 -7.45 1.20
N ALA A 441 21.46 -8.52 0.47
CA ALA A 441 22.73 -9.24 0.59
C ALA A 441 23.78 -8.66 -0.38
N ILE A 442 24.71 -7.83 0.14
CA ILE A 442 25.97 -7.50 -0.55
C ILE A 442 27.05 -8.44 0.02
N PRO A 443 27.53 -9.47 -0.72
CA PRO A 443 28.38 -10.51 -0.15
C PRO A 443 29.75 -10.02 0.34
N ASP A 444 30.42 -9.13 -0.39
CA ASP A 444 31.85 -8.85 -0.13
C ASP A 444 32.11 -7.77 0.95
N GLU A 445 31.23 -6.77 1.07
CA GLU A 445 31.33 -5.76 2.14
C GLU A 445 30.84 -6.30 3.49
N ALA A 446 29.85 -7.20 3.47
CA ALA A 446 29.34 -7.87 4.67
C ALA A 446 30.40 -8.72 5.34
N VAL A 447 31.19 -9.51 4.59
CA VAL A 447 32.26 -10.36 5.16
C VAL A 447 33.31 -9.52 5.89
N LYS A 448 33.72 -8.37 5.34
CA LYS A 448 34.68 -7.47 6.02
C LYS A 448 34.14 -6.87 7.31
N ALA A 449 32.86 -6.48 7.32
CA ALA A 449 32.20 -5.95 8.51
C ALA A 449 32.05 -7.04 9.59
N VAL A 450 31.69 -8.26 9.19
CA VAL A 450 31.57 -9.42 10.08
C VAL A 450 32.91 -9.80 10.70
N LEU A 451 33.99 -9.88 9.91
CA LEU A 451 35.33 -10.17 10.44
C LEU A 451 35.83 -9.09 11.41
N LYS A 452 35.50 -7.81 11.16
CA LYS A 452 35.81 -6.72 12.10
C LYS A 452 35.05 -6.88 13.43
N ASN A 453 33.79 -7.32 13.38
CA ASN A 453 32.95 -7.49 14.55
C ASN A 453 33.39 -8.64 15.46
N LEU A 454 34.17 -9.62 14.97
CA LEU A 454 34.75 -10.69 15.80
C LEU A 454 35.71 -10.16 16.88
N HIS A 455 36.33 -9.00 16.65
CA HIS A 455 37.24 -8.35 17.60
C HIS A 455 36.56 -7.22 18.39
N SER A 456 35.22 -7.12 18.36
CA SER A 456 34.48 -6.09 19.09
C SER A 456 34.44 -6.37 20.60
N ASP A 457 34.51 -5.31 21.41
CA ASP A 457 34.31 -5.40 22.86
C ASP A 457 32.85 -5.70 23.27
N LYS A 458 31.90 -5.62 22.31
CA LYS A 458 30.47 -5.83 22.54
C LYS A 458 30.06 -7.28 22.24
N PRO A 459 29.60 -8.05 23.24
CA PRO A 459 29.25 -9.47 23.08
C PRO A 459 28.24 -9.76 21.95
N LYS A 460 27.20 -8.92 21.79
CA LYS A 460 26.18 -9.09 20.74
C LYS A 460 26.76 -8.98 19.32
N GLU A 461 27.73 -8.10 19.11
CA GLU A 461 28.35 -7.90 17.79
C GLU A 461 29.20 -9.12 17.42
N VAL A 462 29.94 -9.67 18.39
CA VAL A 462 30.76 -10.88 18.23
C VAL A 462 29.89 -12.12 17.98
N ILE A 463 28.82 -12.32 18.78
CA ILE A 463 27.90 -13.46 18.64
C ILE A 463 27.24 -13.45 17.25
N ASN A 464 26.72 -12.31 16.82
CA ASN A 464 26.11 -12.17 15.49
C ASN A 464 27.13 -12.46 14.38
N ALA A 465 28.38 -12.05 14.55
CA ALA A 465 29.44 -12.32 13.59
C ALA A 465 29.75 -13.82 13.49
N VAL A 466 29.86 -14.51 14.63
CA VAL A 466 30.07 -15.98 14.69
C VAL A 466 28.89 -16.73 14.09
N GLU A 467 27.66 -16.32 14.41
CA GLU A 467 26.44 -16.95 13.89
C GLU A 467 26.29 -16.75 12.38
N TRP A 468 26.58 -15.55 11.88
CA TRP A 468 26.61 -15.26 10.44
C TRP A 468 27.62 -16.13 9.70
N LEU A 469 28.84 -16.27 10.24
CA LEU A 469 29.89 -17.14 9.67
C LEU A 469 29.52 -18.63 9.70
N SER A 470 28.73 -19.05 10.69
CA SER A 470 28.28 -20.45 10.81
C SER A 470 27.09 -20.82 9.91
N SER A 471 26.31 -19.82 9.47
CA SER A 471 25.02 -20.02 8.78
C SER A 471 25.07 -19.77 7.27
N THR A 472 26.02 -18.93 6.83
CA THR A 472 26.23 -18.61 5.41
C THR A 472 27.44 -19.40 4.89
N PRO A 473 27.35 -20.11 3.75
CA PRO A 473 28.50 -20.80 3.18
C PRO A 473 29.64 -19.78 2.99
N ALA A 474 30.76 -20.01 3.68
CA ALA A 474 31.89 -19.08 3.77
C ALA A 474 32.61 -18.90 2.42
N HIS A 475 31.97 -18.24 1.45
CA HIS A 475 32.58 -17.82 0.21
C HIS A 475 33.52 -16.64 0.53
N GLY A 476 34.81 -16.94 0.75
CA GLY A 476 35.88 -15.94 0.83
C GLY A 476 36.81 -16.00 2.04
N VAL A 477 36.55 -16.82 3.07
CA VAL A 477 37.45 -16.97 4.24
C VAL A 477 38.07 -18.38 4.28
N PRO A 478 39.40 -18.53 4.31
CA PRO A 478 40.06 -19.83 4.43
C PRO A 478 39.71 -20.54 5.75
N HIS A 479 39.53 -21.86 5.69
CA HIS A 479 39.15 -22.69 6.85
C HIS A 479 40.16 -22.61 8.02
N SER A 480 41.45 -22.44 7.72
CA SER A 480 42.50 -22.23 8.73
C SER A 480 42.35 -20.91 9.48
N LYS A 481 42.00 -19.81 8.79
CA LYS A 481 41.77 -18.51 9.46
C LYS A 481 40.51 -18.53 10.32
N LEU A 482 39.47 -19.25 9.89
CA LEU A 482 38.27 -19.45 10.70
C LEU A 482 38.59 -20.21 11.99
N HIS A 483 39.47 -21.21 11.92
CA HIS A 483 39.97 -21.92 13.11
C HIS A 483 40.64 -20.97 14.11
N ASP A 484 41.56 -20.13 13.65
CA ASP A 484 42.28 -19.17 14.49
C ASP A 484 41.31 -18.17 15.15
N TYR A 485 40.40 -17.57 14.38
CA TYR A 485 39.43 -16.60 14.92
C TYR A 485 38.50 -17.22 15.97
N ILE A 486 37.98 -18.43 15.73
CA ILE A 486 37.06 -19.09 16.66
C ILE A 486 37.79 -19.55 17.92
N THR A 487 39.05 -20.01 17.83
CA THR A 487 39.82 -20.45 19.00
C THR A 487 40.26 -19.29 19.89
N GLU A 488 40.55 -18.12 19.34
CA GLU A 488 40.85 -16.90 20.10
C GLU A 488 39.68 -16.53 21.04
N LEU A 489 38.44 -16.69 20.57
CA LEU A 489 37.22 -16.37 21.30
C LEU A 489 36.99 -17.23 22.55
N PHE A 490 37.68 -18.38 22.72
CA PHE A 490 37.59 -19.19 23.96
C PHE A 490 38.20 -18.50 25.17
N THR A 491 38.98 -17.44 24.99
CA THR A 491 39.54 -16.64 26.08
C THR A 491 38.75 -15.36 26.38
N HIS A 492 37.65 -15.14 25.66
CA HIS A 492 36.85 -13.94 25.79
C HIS A 492 36.18 -13.81 27.18
N ARG A 493 36.08 -12.58 27.70
CA ARG A 493 35.54 -12.30 29.05
C ARG A 493 34.07 -12.71 29.23
N ASP A 494 33.25 -12.53 28.20
CA ASP A 494 31.83 -12.85 28.20
C ASP A 494 31.63 -14.35 27.87
N ASP A 495 30.86 -15.05 28.71
CA ASP A 495 30.59 -16.48 28.61
C ASP A 495 29.71 -16.84 27.40
N ARG A 496 28.78 -15.96 26.99
CA ARG A 496 27.93 -16.20 25.80
C ARG A 496 28.75 -16.20 24.52
N VAL A 497 29.80 -15.38 24.45
CA VAL A 497 30.73 -15.36 23.31
C VAL A 497 31.54 -16.66 23.26
N ARG A 498 32.08 -17.11 24.40
CA ARG A 498 32.80 -18.39 24.48
C ARG A 498 31.90 -19.56 24.08
N LEU A 499 30.64 -19.56 24.54
CA LEU A 499 29.64 -20.56 24.18
C LEU A 499 29.34 -20.57 22.68
N ALA A 500 29.07 -19.40 22.07
CA ALA A 500 28.82 -19.28 20.64
C ALA A 500 30.01 -19.77 19.80
N ALA A 501 31.24 -19.46 20.22
CA ALA A 501 32.45 -19.97 19.58
C ALA A 501 32.54 -21.50 19.66
N LEU A 502 32.26 -22.10 20.83
CA LEU A 502 32.26 -23.56 21.03
C LEU A 502 31.19 -24.27 20.18
N GLU A 503 29.99 -23.70 20.05
CA GLU A 503 28.94 -24.25 19.21
C GLU A 503 29.24 -24.14 17.71
N ALA A 504 29.93 -23.07 17.30
CA ALA A 504 30.38 -22.88 15.92
C ALA A 504 31.39 -23.96 15.48
N VAL A 505 32.19 -24.53 16.40
CA VAL A 505 33.16 -25.60 16.11
C VAL A 505 32.47 -26.84 15.52
N ASP A 506 31.40 -27.32 16.14
CA ASP A 506 30.66 -28.52 15.72
C ASP A 506 29.91 -28.26 14.40
N LYS A 507 29.40 -27.04 14.20
CA LYS A 507 28.72 -26.62 12.94
C LYS A 507 29.67 -26.45 11.76
N LEU A 508 30.86 -25.89 12.00
CA LEU A 508 31.87 -25.63 10.97
C LEU A 508 32.79 -26.83 10.72
N GLY A 509 32.73 -27.87 11.56
CA GLY A 509 33.60 -29.05 11.44
C GLY A 509 35.07 -28.78 11.79
N LEU A 510 35.34 -27.82 12.68
CA LEU A 510 36.70 -27.43 13.06
C LEU A 510 37.31 -28.45 14.04
N GLU A 511 38.51 -28.95 13.74
CA GLU A 511 39.22 -29.88 14.64
C GLU A 511 39.90 -29.15 15.80
N LEU A 512 39.56 -29.53 17.03
CA LEU A 512 40.18 -29.01 18.26
C LEU A 512 40.99 -30.08 18.98
N LYS A 513 42.05 -29.65 19.68
CA LYS A 513 42.88 -30.55 20.50
C LYS A 513 42.08 -31.06 21.71
N PRO A 514 42.00 -32.38 21.97
CA PRO A 514 41.23 -32.94 23.08
C PRO A 514 41.62 -32.39 24.47
N ALA A 515 42.91 -32.09 24.68
CA ALA A 515 43.40 -31.51 25.92
C ALA A 515 42.82 -30.11 26.21
N GLN A 516 42.62 -29.29 25.18
CA GLN A 516 42.08 -27.93 25.32
C GLN A 516 40.59 -27.98 25.66
N LEU A 517 39.84 -28.88 25.03
CA LEU A 517 38.43 -29.11 25.35
C LEU A 517 38.24 -29.72 26.74
N LYS A 518 39.08 -30.67 27.16
CA LYS A 518 39.06 -31.22 28.52
C LYS A 518 39.31 -30.12 29.56
N LYS A 519 40.24 -29.20 29.29
CA LYS A 519 40.50 -28.05 30.16
C LYS A 519 39.27 -27.15 30.28
N LEU A 520 38.65 -26.78 29.17
CA LEU A 520 37.40 -25.98 29.17
C LEU A 520 36.26 -26.69 29.90
N ALA A 521 36.16 -28.01 29.74
CA ALA A 521 35.14 -28.82 30.42
C ALA A 521 35.29 -28.84 31.95
N LEU A 522 36.49 -28.71 32.49
CA LEU A 522 36.75 -28.80 33.93
C LEU A 522 36.95 -27.45 34.62
N GLU A 523 37.52 -26.46 33.92
CA GLU A 523 38.03 -25.23 34.53
C GLU A 523 37.22 -23.96 34.19
N ASP A 524 36.35 -23.97 33.17
CA ASP A 524 35.56 -22.76 32.83
C ASP A 524 34.55 -22.43 33.94
N TYR A 525 34.37 -21.14 34.23
CA TYR A 525 33.43 -20.67 35.25
C TYR A 525 31.96 -20.97 34.90
N SER A 526 31.59 -21.00 33.61
CA SER A 526 30.22 -21.20 33.17
C SER A 526 29.85 -22.70 33.04
N PRO A 527 28.80 -23.18 33.73
CA PRO A 527 28.34 -24.57 33.61
C PRO A 527 27.95 -24.97 32.17
N LEU A 528 27.35 -24.05 31.40
CA LEU A 528 26.94 -24.30 30.01
C LEU A 528 28.14 -24.58 29.10
N ILE A 529 29.23 -23.83 29.28
CA ILE A 529 30.48 -24.04 28.54
C ILE A 529 31.08 -25.39 28.91
N ARG A 530 31.09 -25.73 30.21
CA ARG A 530 31.58 -27.03 30.69
C ARG A 530 30.80 -28.19 30.09
N GLU A 531 29.47 -28.07 30.01
CA GLU A 531 28.59 -29.06 29.35
C GLU A 531 28.93 -29.23 27.86
N VAL A 532 29.00 -28.14 27.10
CA VAL A 532 29.26 -28.20 25.65
C VAL A 532 30.67 -28.71 25.35
N ALA A 533 31.68 -28.27 26.11
CA ALA A 533 33.05 -28.75 25.98
C ALA A 533 33.15 -30.26 26.32
N ALA A 534 32.49 -30.71 27.40
CA ALA A 534 32.41 -32.12 27.76
C ALA A 534 31.72 -32.96 26.68
N ARG A 535 30.65 -32.44 26.04
CA ARG A 535 29.97 -33.09 24.92
C ARG A 535 30.88 -33.27 23.71
N ILE A 536 31.58 -32.21 23.28
CA ILE A 536 32.44 -32.26 22.10
C ILE A 536 33.63 -33.19 22.32
N VAL A 537 34.31 -33.10 23.48
CA VAL A 537 35.47 -33.97 23.76
C VAL A 537 35.07 -35.43 23.91
N SER A 538 33.92 -35.71 24.53
CA SER A 538 33.46 -37.08 24.75
C SER A 538 32.98 -37.77 23.48
N LYS A 539 32.40 -37.01 22.54
CA LYS A 539 32.03 -37.49 21.20
C LYS A 539 33.26 -37.92 20.39
N ASN A 540 34.33 -37.15 20.45
CA ASN A 540 35.55 -37.39 19.66
C ASN A 540 36.58 -38.28 20.37
N THR A 541 36.51 -38.40 21.71
CA THR A 541 37.47 -39.15 22.52
C THR A 541 36.76 -39.86 23.68
N PRO A 542 36.24 -41.09 23.46
CA PRO A 542 35.44 -41.82 24.45
C PRO A 542 36.16 -42.12 25.77
N SER A 543 37.49 -42.26 25.74
CA SER A 543 38.30 -42.47 26.96
C SER A 543 38.23 -41.28 27.92
N ILE A 544 38.31 -40.05 27.41
CA ILE A 544 38.13 -38.83 28.21
C ILE A 544 36.67 -38.73 28.66
N GLY A 545 35.71 -39.05 27.80
CA GLY A 545 34.30 -39.03 28.17
C GLY A 545 33.97 -39.94 29.35
N ASN A 546 34.51 -41.16 29.38
CA ASN A 546 34.31 -42.10 30.48
C ASN A 546 34.85 -41.57 31.82
N GLU A 547 35.96 -40.83 31.81
CA GLU A 547 36.49 -40.15 33.00
C GLU A 547 35.52 -39.06 33.49
N LEU A 548 34.98 -38.27 32.56
CA LEU A 548 34.07 -37.15 32.86
C LEU A 548 32.70 -37.59 33.42
N LEU A 549 32.28 -38.84 33.21
CA LEU A 549 31.04 -39.40 33.78
C LEU A 549 31.01 -39.42 35.31
N TYR A 550 32.18 -39.51 35.95
CA TYR A 550 32.29 -39.65 37.40
C TYR A 550 32.53 -38.31 38.13
N THR A 551 32.53 -37.20 37.40
CA THR A 551 32.71 -35.86 37.95
C THR A 551 31.52 -35.45 38.83
N PRO A 552 31.71 -34.73 39.96
CA PRO A 552 30.59 -34.25 40.77
C PRO A 552 29.75 -33.18 40.05
N ASP A 553 30.31 -32.52 39.04
CA ASP A 553 29.62 -31.48 38.27
C ASP A 553 28.57 -32.07 37.32
N MET A 554 27.30 -31.72 37.55
CA MET A 554 26.16 -32.15 36.74
C MET A 554 26.25 -31.73 35.27
N ALA A 555 26.76 -30.53 34.99
CA ALA A 555 26.86 -30.02 33.63
C ALA A 555 27.89 -30.83 32.82
N VAL A 556 29.03 -31.16 33.45
CA VAL A 556 30.07 -32.00 32.86
C VAL A 556 29.56 -33.42 32.62
N ARG A 557 28.89 -34.03 33.61
CA ARG A 557 28.30 -35.37 33.44
C ARG A 557 27.26 -35.43 32.34
N LYS A 558 26.35 -34.46 32.30
CA LYS A 558 25.33 -34.34 31.25
C LYS A 558 25.98 -34.23 29.87
N GLY A 559 26.98 -33.35 29.74
CA GLY A 559 27.76 -33.20 28.51
C GLY A 559 28.48 -34.48 28.10
N ALA A 560 29.13 -35.16 29.05
CA ALA A 560 29.81 -36.43 28.80
C ALA A 560 28.86 -37.52 28.30
N ILE A 561 27.69 -37.69 28.95
CA ILE A 561 26.67 -38.65 28.51
C ILE A 561 26.16 -38.33 27.11
N LEU A 562 25.85 -37.05 26.84
CA LEU A 562 25.43 -36.61 25.51
C LEU A 562 26.50 -36.93 24.45
N GLY A 563 27.76 -36.59 24.71
CA GLY A 563 28.86 -36.81 23.78
C GLY A 563 29.10 -38.30 23.50
N LEU A 564 29.17 -39.12 24.54
CA LEU A 564 29.40 -40.56 24.44
C LEU A 564 28.29 -41.26 23.69
N LEU A 565 27.02 -40.98 24.00
CA LEU A 565 25.88 -41.60 23.32
C LEU A 565 25.66 -41.05 21.90
N THR A 566 26.14 -39.85 21.59
CA THR A 566 26.15 -39.32 20.22
C THR A 566 27.20 -40.06 19.36
N GLY A 567 28.37 -40.37 19.92
CA GLY A 567 29.41 -41.13 19.24
C GLY A 567 29.08 -42.62 19.12
N GLU A 568 28.67 -43.24 20.23
CA GLU A 568 28.31 -44.66 20.32
C GLU A 568 26.97 -44.83 21.07
N PRO A 569 25.83 -45.00 20.37
CA PRO A 569 24.50 -45.04 20.99
C PRO A 569 24.26 -46.13 22.05
N ASN A 570 25.06 -47.21 22.03
CA ASN A 570 24.95 -48.34 22.95
C ASN A 570 26.09 -48.40 23.98
N GLN A 571 26.79 -47.29 24.21
CA GLN A 571 27.89 -47.27 25.16
C GLN A 571 27.40 -47.55 26.60
N SER A 572 27.90 -48.64 27.19
CA SER A 572 27.39 -49.15 28.49
C SER A 572 27.57 -48.16 29.64
N PHE A 573 28.74 -47.53 29.76
CA PHE A 573 29.05 -46.59 30.84
C PHE A 573 28.12 -45.37 30.85
N ALA A 574 27.88 -44.76 29.69
CA ALA A 574 26.97 -43.63 29.58
C ALA A 574 25.50 -44.01 29.85
N LEU A 575 25.05 -45.19 29.40
CA LEU A 575 23.69 -45.68 29.70
C LEU A 575 23.50 -45.97 31.20
N THR A 576 24.49 -46.55 31.87
CA THR A 576 24.45 -46.77 33.32
C THR A 576 24.43 -45.44 34.08
N ALA A 577 25.22 -44.45 33.66
CA ALA A 577 25.22 -43.12 34.26
C ALA A 577 23.88 -42.39 34.05
N LEU A 578 23.27 -42.52 32.87
CA LEU A 578 21.93 -41.97 32.58
C LEU A 578 20.85 -42.62 33.46
N GLU A 579 20.90 -43.94 33.66
CA GLU A 579 19.95 -44.65 34.50
C GLU A 579 20.09 -44.27 35.99
N ALA A 580 21.32 -44.08 36.46
CA ALA A 580 21.57 -43.57 37.81
C ALA A 580 21.01 -42.14 38.02
N MET A 581 21.08 -41.27 37.00
CA MET A 581 20.47 -39.93 37.06
C MET A 581 18.95 -39.99 37.04
N ARG A 582 18.35 -40.91 36.28
CA ARG A 582 16.90 -41.11 36.22
C ARG A 582 16.31 -41.51 37.58
N GLN A 583 17.01 -42.39 38.31
CA GLN A 583 16.56 -42.91 39.61
C GLN A 583 16.70 -41.89 40.75
N ASN A 584 17.47 -40.82 40.55
CA ASN A 584 17.67 -39.77 41.54
C ASN A 584 16.48 -38.80 41.54
N SER A 585 15.77 -38.69 42.66
CA SER A 585 14.58 -37.84 42.82
C SER A 585 14.86 -36.32 42.83
N ASN A 586 16.12 -35.89 42.76
CA ASN A 586 16.47 -34.48 42.66
C ASN A 586 15.96 -33.87 41.33
N ALA A 587 15.20 -32.77 41.40
CA ALA A 587 14.68 -32.05 40.24
C ALA A 587 15.75 -31.71 39.18
N ASN A 588 16.96 -31.32 39.60
CA ASN A 588 18.07 -31.05 38.68
C ASN A 588 18.54 -32.30 37.92
N SER A 589 18.45 -33.47 38.53
CA SER A 589 18.78 -34.76 37.91
C SER A 589 17.70 -35.20 36.93
N GLN A 590 16.43 -34.99 37.30
CA GLN A 590 15.27 -35.25 36.44
C GLN A 590 15.30 -34.36 35.19
N LEU A 591 15.53 -33.05 35.35
CA LEU A 591 15.71 -32.09 34.25
C LEU A 591 16.86 -32.47 33.31
N ALA A 592 18.02 -32.85 33.87
CA ALA A 592 19.16 -33.29 33.08
C ALA A 592 18.84 -34.56 32.28
N THR A 593 18.15 -35.52 32.89
CA THR A 593 17.72 -36.78 32.26
C THR A 593 16.76 -36.50 31.10
N LEU A 594 15.70 -35.69 31.32
CA LEU A 594 14.76 -35.28 30.27
C LEU A 594 15.49 -34.57 29.11
N THR A 595 16.44 -33.70 29.42
CA THR A 595 17.23 -33.00 28.40
C THR A 595 18.06 -33.95 27.55
N ILE A 596 18.66 -34.98 28.17
CA ILE A 596 19.44 -36.01 27.45
C ILE A 596 18.51 -36.85 26.57
N VAL A 597 17.39 -37.33 27.13
CA VAL A 597 16.37 -38.10 26.40
C VAL A 597 15.87 -37.33 25.18
N ARG A 598 15.58 -36.04 25.35
CA ARG A 598 15.16 -35.14 24.27
C ARG A 598 16.23 -34.99 23.19
N SER A 599 17.47 -34.68 23.59
CA SER A 599 18.57 -34.39 22.65
C SER A 599 18.94 -35.61 21.79
N LEU A 600 18.87 -36.80 22.38
CA LEU A 600 19.21 -38.07 21.74
C LEU A 600 17.99 -38.85 21.21
N LYS A 601 16.77 -38.32 21.38
CA LYS A 601 15.49 -38.93 20.98
C LYS A 601 15.29 -40.35 21.50
N LEU A 602 15.63 -40.61 22.76
CA LEU A 602 15.66 -41.95 23.34
C LEU A 602 14.25 -42.47 23.66
N THR A 603 13.67 -43.25 22.73
CA THR A 603 12.30 -43.80 22.84
C THR A 603 12.09 -44.76 24.01
N ARG A 604 13.16 -45.37 24.55
CA ARG A 604 13.07 -46.27 25.72
C ARG A 604 12.65 -45.57 27.03
N TYR A 605 12.64 -44.23 27.07
CA TYR A 605 12.30 -43.45 28.26
C TYR A 605 10.90 -42.82 28.18
N VAL A 606 10.02 -43.28 27.29
CA VAL A 606 8.65 -42.76 27.15
C VAL A 606 7.87 -42.82 28.47
N ASP A 607 7.97 -43.92 29.22
CA ASP A 607 7.26 -44.07 30.50
C ASP A 607 7.76 -43.06 31.55
N PHE A 608 9.06 -42.82 31.59
CA PHE A 608 9.67 -41.81 32.47
C PHE A 608 9.20 -40.39 32.14
N VAL A 609 9.10 -40.04 30.86
CA VAL A 609 8.55 -38.74 30.42
C VAL A 609 7.08 -38.61 30.84
N LYS A 610 6.30 -39.69 30.73
CA LYS A 610 4.91 -39.72 31.17
C LYS A 610 4.77 -39.51 32.68
N GLU A 611 5.60 -40.18 33.49
CA GLU A 611 5.64 -40.00 34.95
C GLU A 611 5.99 -38.55 35.34
N SER A 612 6.84 -37.90 34.55
CA SER A 612 7.30 -36.53 34.79
C SER A 612 6.21 -35.45 34.62
N PHE A 613 5.06 -35.76 33.99
CA PHE A 613 3.96 -34.80 33.83
C PHE A 613 3.26 -34.43 35.16
N VAL A 614 3.36 -35.28 36.18
CA VAL A 614 2.71 -35.08 37.49
C VAL A 614 3.74 -34.65 38.55
N HIS A 615 4.94 -34.26 38.13
CA HIS A 615 6.02 -33.87 39.03
C HIS A 615 5.67 -32.54 39.76
N PRO A 616 5.99 -32.38 41.06
CA PRO A 616 5.67 -31.15 41.82
C PRO A 616 6.41 -29.90 41.33
N ASP A 617 7.58 -30.09 40.72
CA ASP A 617 8.36 -29.01 40.11
C ASP A 617 7.85 -28.69 38.69
N VAL A 618 7.40 -27.45 38.48
CA VAL A 618 6.87 -26.94 37.22
C VAL A 618 7.90 -27.02 36.09
N GLU A 619 9.19 -26.81 36.37
CA GLU A 619 10.23 -26.86 35.34
C GLU A 619 10.44 -28.29 34.82
N VAL A 620 10.25 -29.31 35.67
CA VAL A 620 10.28 -30.72 35.24
C VAL A 620 9.10 -31.04 34.33
N VAL A 621 7.90 -30.56 34.67
CA VAL A 621 6.71 -30.73 33.83
C VAL A 621 6.91 -30.06 32.47
N ARG A 622 7.46 -28.83 32.43
CA ARG A 622 7.78 -28.12 31.18
C ARG A 622 8.78 -28.90 30.34
N ALA A 623 9.87 -29.38 30.95
CA ALA A 623 10.86 -30.21 30.26
C ALA A 623 10.24 -31.52 29.72
N ALA A 624 9.28 -32.12 30.43
CA ALA A 624 8.56 -33.32 29.97
C ALA A 624 7.67 -33.04 28.76
N ILE A 625 6.95 -31.92 28.75
CA ILE A 625 6.15 -31.45 27.61
C ILE A 625 7.05 -31.23 26.39
N GLU A 626 8.20 -30.57 26.54
CA GLU A 626 9.17 -30.36 25.45
C GLU A 626 9.75 -31.69 24.95
N THR A 627 10.06 -32.62 25.86
CA THR A 627 10.65 -33.92 25.51
C THR A 627 9.66 -34.78 24.72
N SER A 628 8.37 -34.68 25.05
CA SER A 628 7.30 -35.39 24.34
C SER A 628 7.17 -34.97 22.88
N GLY A 629 7.51 -33.71 22.55
CA GLY A 629 7.52 -33.24 21.16
C GLY A 629 8.62 -33.83 20.29
N VAL A 630 9.56 -34.58 20.85
CA VAL A 630 10.66 -35.21 20.09
C VAL A 630 10.50 -36.74 20.01
N LEU A 631 9.71 -37.33 20.90
CA LEU A 631 9.50 -38.76 20.98
C LEU A 631 8.22 -39.17 20.23
N PRO A 632 8.31 -40.01 19.18
CA PRO A 632 7.14 -40.49 18.45
C PRO A 632 6.33 -41.47 19.32
N SER A 633 5.40 -40.96 20.11
CA SER A 633 4.53 -41.74 21.01
C SER A 633 3.11 -41.18 21.04
N ALA A 634 2.15 -42.03 20.67
CA ALA A 634 0.73 -41.68 20.72
C ALA A 634 0.25 -41.40 22.16
N VAL A 635 0.83 -42.08 23.17
CA VAL A 635 0.47 -41.90 24.58
C VAL A 635 0.88 -40.51 25.08
N LEU A 636 2.10 -40.08 24.76
CA LEU A 636 2.57 -38.75 25.14
C LEU A 636 1.80 -37.66 24.38
N SER A 637 1.53 -37.89 23.08
CA SER A 637 0.74 -36.98 22.25
C SER A 637 -0.68 -36.78 22.77
N ALA A 638 -1.33 -37.84 23.26
CA ALA A 638 -2.66 -37.73 23.88
C ALA A 638 -2.65 -36.83 25.12
N GLN A 639 -1.63 -36.98 25.98
CA GLN A 639 -1.46 -36.12 27.16
C GLN A 639 -1.20 -34.65 26.76
N LEU A 640 -0.40 -34.41 25.71
CA LEU A 640 -0.17 -33.07 25.18
C LEU A 640 -1.46 -32.40 24.68
N VAL A 641 -2.41 -33.16 24.12
CA VAL A 641 -3.72 -32.62 23.72
C VAL A 641 -4.53 -32.14 24.93
N ASP A 642 -4.44 -32.83 26.07
CA ASP A 642 -5.09 -32.35 27.31
C ASP A 642 -4.45 -31.05 27.82
N PHE A 643 -3.11 -30.94 27.74
CA PHE A 643 -2.39 -29.70 28.06
C PHE A 643 -2.77 -28.51 27.17
N LEU A 644 -3.36 -28.71 25.99
CA LEU A 644 -3.91 -27.60 25.18
C LEU A 644 -5.09 -26.90 25.87
N SER A 645 -5.77 -27.56 26.80
CA SER A 645 -6.87 -26.96 27.56
C SER A 645 -6.37 -26.13 28.74
N GLU A 646 -5.13 -26.33 29.19
CA GLU A 646 -4.54 -25.63 30.33
C GLU A 646 -3.97 -24.25 29.94
N LYS A 647 -4.29 -23.20 30.72
CA LYS A 647 -3.89 -21.82 30.42
C LYS A 647 -2.37 -21.62 30.37
N ASN A 648 -1.61 -22.25 31.25
CA ASN A 648 -0.17 -21.98 31.40
C ASN A 648 0.71 -22.88 30.50
N SER A 649 0.18 -24.04 30.07
CA SER A 649 0.96 -25.09 29.41
C SER A 649 0.68 -25.21 27.91
N TRP A 650 -0.44 -24.66 27.42
CA TRP A 650 -0.91 -24.93 26.05
C TRP A 650 0.08 -24.52 24.96
N ARG A 651 0.84 -23.44 25.12
CA ARG A 651 1.80 -22.99 24.09
C ARG A 651 2.94 -23.98 23.90
N LEU A 652 3.44 -24.47 25.03
CA LEU A 652 4.51 -25.45 25.05
C LEU A 652 4.01 -26.77 24.46
N ALA A 653 2.81 -27.20 24.87
CA ALA A 653 2.13 -28.35 24.29
C ALA A 653 1.88 -28.18 22.78
N ALA A 654 1.51 -26.99 22.33
CA ALA A 654 1.24 -26.72 20.93
C ALA A 654 2.50 -26.84 20.06
N LYS A 655 3.62 -26.27 20.52
CA LYS A 655 4.93 -26.43 19.86
C LYS A 655 5.37 -27.89 19.84
N SER A 656 5.21 -28.60 20.96
CA SER A 656 5.55 -30.02 21.04
C SER A 656 4.68 -30.89 20.14
N LEU A 657 3.36 -30.64 20.06
CA LEU A 657 2.46 -31.36 19.16
C LEU A 657 2.79 -31.10 17.68
N ALA A 658 3.19 -29.87 17.34
CA ALA A 658 3.62 -29.51 15.99
C ALA A 658 4.83 -30.33 15.53
N SER A 659 5.74 -30.71 16.43
CA SER A 659 6.92 -31.51 16.09
C SER A 659 6.68 -33.03 16.01
N VAL A 660 5.54 -33.54 16.52
CA VAL A 660 5.09 -34.94 16.39
C VAL A 660 3.81 -35.05 15.57
N GLU A 661 3.86 -34.48 14.38
CA GLU A 661 2.69 -34.26 13.52
C GLU A 661 1.87 -35.54 13.21
N LYS A 662 2.57 -36.64 12.92
CA LYS A 662 1.98 -37.92 12.50
C LYS A 662 1.11 -38.54 13.59
N GLU A 663 1.54 -38.45 14.85
CA GLU A 663 0.81 -38.92 16.03
C GLU A 663 -0.23 -37.90 16.51
N ALA A 664 0.04 -36.60 16.36
CA ALA A 664 -0.81 -35.53 16.85
C ALA A 664 -2.11 -35.35 16.04
N LEU A 665 -2.03 -35.33 14.70
CA LEU A 665 -3.17 -34.97 13.84
C LEU A 665 -4.41 -35.88 14.00
N PRO A 666 -4.29 -37.22 14.10
CA PRO A 666 -5.44 -38.08 14.37
C PRO A 666 -6.13 -37.76 15.71
N LEU A 667 -5.34 -37.48 16.75
CA LEU A 667 -5.85 -37.16 18.09
C LEU A 667 -6.53 -35.79 18.14
N LEU A 668 -5.96 -34.79 17.45
CA LEU A 668 -6.58 -33.46 17.31
C LEU A 668 -7.91 -33.54 16.56
N THR A 669 -7.96 -34.35 15.50
CA THR A 669 -9.18 -34.58 14.72
C THR A 669 -10.25 -35.29 15.56
N GLU A 670 -9.87 -36.32 16.32
CA GLU A 670 -10.80 -37.00 17.25
C GLU A 670 -11.34 -36.01 18.30
N ARG A 671 -10.48 -35.16 18.88
CA ARG A 671 -10.89 -34.19 19.90
C ARG A 671 -11.91 -33.18 19.37
N LEU A 672 -11.80 -32.78 18.11
CA LEU A 672 -12.75 -31.87 17.44
C LEU A 672 -14.17 -32.45 17.23
N THR A 673 -14.36 -33.77 17.40
CA THR A 673 -15.67 -34.42 17.23
C THR A 673 -16.47 -34.56 18.52
N LYS A 674 -15.83 -34.59 19.70
CA LYS A 674 -16.49 -34.99 20.96
C LYS A 674 -17.21 -33.86 21.70
N ILE A 675 -16.57 -32.69 21.89
CA ILE A 675 -17.10 -31.41 22.39
C ILE A 675 -15.88 -30.48 22.48
N THR A 676 -15.95 -29.27 21.93
CA THR A 676 -14.83 -28.33 21.90
C THR A 676 -15.25 -26.94 22.34
N SER A 677 -14.44 -26.31 23.19
CA SER A 677 -14.56 -24.88 23.48
C SER A 677 -13.95 -24.07 22.34
N PRO A 678 -14.45 -22.85 22.04
CA PRO A 678 -13.86 -21.99 21.02
C PRO A 678 -12.38 -21.67 21.27
N ASP A 679 -11.95 -21.66 22.53
CA ASP A 679 -10.57 -21.43 22.93
C ASP A 679 -9.68 -22.63 22.56
N LEU A 680 -10.16 -23.85 22.79
CA LEU A 680 -9.47 -25.06 22.37
C LEU A 680 -9.37 -25.13 20.84
N GLU A 681 -10.45 -24.80 20.11
CA GLU A 681 -10.41 -24.76 18.63
C GLU A 681 -9.36 -23.77 18.11
N ARG A 682 -9.26 -22.56 18.68
CA ARG A 682 -8.19 -21.60 18.34
C ARG A 682 -6.79 -22.16 18.63
N ARG A 683 -6.62 -22.84 19.77
CA ARG A 683 -5.32 -23.44 20.12
C ARG A 683 -4.96 -24.57 19.16
N ILE A 684 -5.93 -25.36 18.71
CA ILE A 684 -5.72 -26.36 17.64
C ILE A 684 -5.33 -25.69 16.33
N VAL A 685 -5.98 -24.57 15.94
CA VAL A 685 -5.54 -23.76 14.78
C VAL A 685 -4.07 -23.34 14.93
N ALA A 686 -3.65 -22.88 16.12
CA ALA A 686 -2.28 -22.49 16.38
C ALA A 686 -1.28 -23.66 16.23
N VAL A 687 -1.69 -24.88 16.63
CA VAL A 687 -0.89 -26.10 16.39
C VAL A 687 -0.74 -26.36 14.90
N CYS A 688 -1.85 -26.37 14.15
CA CYS A 688 -1.83 -26.63 12.72
C CYS A 688 -1.07 -25.55 11.93
N ALA A 689 -1.08 -24.30 12.39
CA ALA A 689 -0.35 -23.20 11.75
C ALA A 689 1.18 -23.38 11.80
N LEU A 690 1.69 -24.15 12.77
CA LEU A 690 3.11 -24.51 12.89
C LEU A 690 3.48 -25.71 12.02
N MET A 691 2.49 -26.44 11.50
CA MET A 691 2.66 -27.59 10.62
C MET A 691 2.58 -27.14 9.15
N GLN A 692 3.25 -27.84 8.24
CA GLN A 692 3.20 -27.54 6.79
C GLN A 692 2.63 -28.69 5.96
N SER A 693 1.99 -29.68 6.60
CA SER A 693 1.47 -30.85 5.92
C SER A 693 0.10 -30.63 5.29
N LYS A 694 -0.24 -31.56 4.38
CA LYS A 694 -1.54 -31.59 3.72
C LYS A 694 -2.66 -31.92 4.70
N GLU A 695 -2.39 -32.74 5.71
CA GLU A 695 -3.36 -33.16 6.73
C GLU A 695 -3.67 -32.00 7.68
N ALA A 696 -2.67 -31.22 8.10
CA ALA A 696 -2.87 -29.99 8.87
C ALA A 696 -3.68 -28.95 8.07
N TYR A 697 -3.40 -28.82 6.77
CA TYR A 697 -4.17 -27.97 5.85
C TYR A 697 -5.65 -28.36 5.80
N GLN A 698 -5.97 -29.66 5.67
CA GLN A 698 -7.35 -30.14 5.69
C GLN A 698 -8.06 -29.83 7.02
N LEU A 699 -7.35 -29.97 8.14
CA LEU A 699 -7.90 -29.65 9.46
C LEU A 699 -8.18 -28.14 9.61
N LEU A 700 -7.31 -27.28 9.08
CA LEU A 700 -7.53 -25.83 9.02
C LEU A 700 -8.76 -25.47 8.17
N LEU A 701 -8.98 -26.14 7.03
CA LEU A 701 -10.19 -25.95 6.22
C LEU A 701 -11.48 -26.38 6.95
N GLN A 702 -11.40 -27.43 7.77
CA GLN A 702 -12.52 -27.84 8.62
C GLN A 702 -12.81 -26.80 9.72
N LEU A 703 -11.75 -26.25 10.33
CA LEU A 703 -11.85 -25.21 11.36
C LEU A 703 -12.35 -23.87 10.79
N LEU A 704 -11.96 -23.54 9.56
CA LEU A 704 -12.43 -22.34 8.84
C LEU A 704 -13.97 -22.32 8.68
N GLN A 705 -14.56 -23.50 8.47
CA GLN A 705 -16.00 -23.69 8.30
C GLN A 705 -16.78 -23.67 9.62
N ARG A 706 -16.11 -23.63 10.78
CA ARG A 706 -16.78 -23.52 12.08
C ARG A 706 -17.51 -22.17 12.18
N PRO A 707 -18.63 -22.12 12.93
CA PRO A 707 -19.47 -20.93 13.01
C PRO A 707 -18.85 -19.80 13.87
N HIS A 708 -17.81 -20.07 14.65
CA HIS A 708 -17.20 -19.08 15.54
C HIS A 708 -16.22 -18.17 14.82
N VAL A 709 -16.50 -16.86 14.83
CA VAL A 709 -15.68 -15.82 14.19
C VAL A 709 -14.22 -15.84 14.65
N SER A 710 -13.95 -16.05 15.95
CA SER A 710 -12.58 -16.08 16.49
C SER A 710 -11.75 -17.23 15.93
N VAL A 711 -12.36 -18.41 15.76
CA VAL A 711 -11.74 -19.61 15.18
C VAL A 711 -11.54 -19.41 13.68
N ARG A 712 -12.54 -18.91 12.97
CA ARG A 712 -12.45 -18.60 11.53
C ARG A 712 -11.34 -17.60 11.22
N THR A 713 -11.24 -16.53 12.01
CA THR A 713 -10.20 -15.51 11.84
C THR A 713 -8.80 -16.10 12.06
N ALA A 714 -8.63 -16.92 13.10
CA ALA A 714 -7.37 -17.61 13.35
C ALA A 714 -7.03 -18.57 12.20
N ALA A 715 -8.00 -19.34 11.71
CA ALA A 715 -7.81 -20.29 10.62
C ALA A 715 -7.43 -19.58 9.30
N LEU A 716 -8.08 -18.47 8.96
CA LEU A 716 -7.71 -17.64 7.80
C LEU A 716 -6.26 -17.15 7.87
N HIS A 717 -5.83 -16.72 9.07
CA HIS A 717 -4.46 -16.26 9.27
C HIS A 717 -3.46 -17.41 9.11
N ALA A 718 -3.78 -18.59 9.65
CA ALA A 718 -2.94 -19.80 9.54
C ALA A 718 -2.81 -20.28 8.08
N LEU A 719 -3.89 -20.19 7.29
CA LEU A 719 -3.92 -20.64 5.90
C LEU A 719 -3.04 -19.81 4.95
N ARG A 720 -2.59 -18.61 5.33
CA ARG A 720 -1.75 -17.73 4.48
C ARG A 720 -0.46 -18.39 3.99
N ASN A 721 0.06 -19.37 4.74
CA ASN A 721 1.30 -20.06 4.39
C ASN A 721 1.09 -21.30 3.49
N PHE A 722 -0.14 -21.56 3.04
CA PHE A 722 -0.50 -22.73 2.23
C PHE A 722 -0.96 -22.32 0.82
N ASP A 723 -0.78 -23.21 -0.15
CA ASP A 723 -1.38 -23.06 -1.49
C ASP A 723 -2.87 -23.42 -1.45
N THR A 724 -3.71 -22.39 -1.50
CA THR A 724 -5.18 -22.47 -1.43
C THR A 724 -5.87 -22.52 -2.79
N SER A 725 -5.13 -22.67 -3.88
CA SER A 725 -5.66 -22.56 -5.25
C SER A 725 -6.76 -23.57 -5.58
N LYS A 726 -6.81 -24.72 -4.89
CA LYS A 726 -7.74 -25.83 -5.19
C LYS A 726 -9.13 -25.65 -4.57
N GLU A 727 -9.27 -24.83 -3.54
CA GLU A 727 -10.51 -24.66 -2.76
C GLU A 727 -11.24 -23.35 -3.08
N ALA A 728 -11.04 -22.81 -4.28
CA ALA A 728 -11.59 -21.51 -4.70
C ALA A 728 -13.10 -21.34 -4.44
N SER A 729 -13.90 -22.40 -4.60
CA SER A 729 -15.35 -22.38 -4.37
C SER A 729 -15.73 -22.19 -2.90
N LEU A 730 -14.96 -22.76 -1.96
CA LEU A 730 -15.18 -22.59 -0.53
C LEU A 730 -14.92 -21.14 -0.12
N PHE A 731 -13.80 -20.56 -0.56
CA PHE A 731 -13.45 -19.18 -0.26
C PHE A 731 -14.43 -18.18 -0.87
N GLU A 732 -15.00 -18.46 -2.04
CA GLU A 732 -16.03 -17.62 -2.66
C GLU A 732 -17.33 -17.63 -1.86
N LYS A 733 -17.75 -18.80 -1.38
CA LYS A 733 -18.91 -18.93 -0.51
C LYS A 733 -18.73 -18.14 0.79
N LEU A 734 -17.58 -18.31 1.45
CA LEU A 734 -17.27 -17.60 2.71
C LEU A 734 -17.16 -16.08 2.49
N LEU A 735 -16.56 -15.65 1.37
CA LEU A 735 -16.48 -14.24 1.01
C LEU A 735 -17.88 -13.62 0.85
N HIS A 736 -18.80 -14.35 0.22
CA HIS A 736 -20.18 -13.90 0.09
C HIS A 736 -20.89 -13.80 1.45
N GLU A 737 -20.71 -14.78 2.33
CA GLU A 737 -21.27 -14.76 3.70
C GLU A 737 -20.76 -13.56 4.51
N GLU A 738 -19.46 -13.24 4.46
CA GLU A 738 -18.89 -12.09 5.17
C GLU A 738 -19.37 -10.75 4.58
N LEU A 739 -19.58 -10.66 3.26
CA LEU A 739 -20.16 -9.47 2.63
C LEU A 739 -21.61 -9.24 3.03
N LEU A 740 -22.41 -10.31 3.16
CA LEU A 740 -23.78 -10.23 3.66
C LEU A 740 -23.83 -9.78 5.13
N LEU A 741 -22.91 -10.30 5.96
CA LEU A 741 -22.77 -9.84 7.34
C LEU A 741 -22.40 -8.34 7.37
N ALA A 742 -21.44 -7.91 6.54
CA ALA A 742 -21.04 -6.50 6.47
C ALA A 742 -22.20 -5.58 6.03
N GLN A 743 -23.03 -6.02 5.07
CA GLN A 743 -24.25 -5.32 4.69
C GLN A 743 -25.23 -5.21 5.86
N ARG A 744 -25.49 -6.31 6.57
CA ARG A 744 -26.39 -6.32 7.73
C ARG A 744 -25.90 -5.42 8.86
N LEU A 745 -24.61 -5.44 9.18
CA LEU A 745 -24.02 -4.57 10.19
C LEU A 745 -24.18 -3.10 9.83
N LEU A 746 -23.99 -2.74 8.56
CA LEU A 746 -24.15 -1.37 8.08
C LEU A 746 -25.60 -0.88 8.20
N HIS A 747 -26.58 -1.71 7.83
CA HIS A 747 -28.01 -1.40 8.03
C HIS A 747 -28.35 -1.30 9.52
N GLY A 748 -27.83 -2.19 10.36
CA GLY A 748 -28.03 -2.16 11.81
C GLY A 748 -27.49 -0.88 12.48
N GLN A 749 -26.41 -0.29 11.95
CA GLN A 749 -25.88 1.00 12.42
C GLN A 749 -26.79 2.21 12.11
N ALA A 750 -27.74 2.05 11.17
CA ALA A 750 -28.74 3.05 10.82
C ALA A 750 -30.06 2.89 11.60
N GLU A 751 -30.24 1.77 12.32
CA GLU A 751 -31.35 1.60 13.25
C GLU A 751 -31.22 2.54 14.47
N SER A 752 -32.34 2.83 15.14
CA SER A 752 -32.36 3.64 16.36
C SER A 752 -31.87 2.82 17.57
N ILE A 753 -30.56 2.75 17.75
CA ILE A 753 -29.87 2.01 18.82
C ILE A 753 -29.03 2.92 19.73
N GLU A 754 -28.63 2.42 20.89
CA GLU A 754 -27.75 3.13 21.83
C GLU A 754 -26.37 3.40 21.22
N ALA A 755 -25.75 4.54 21.55
CA ALA A 755 -24.45 4.95 21.01
C ALA A 755 -23.34 3.92 21.27
N ASP A 756 -23.30 3.32 22.46
CA ASP A 756 -22.35 2.26 22.81
C ASP A 756 -22.49 1.05 21.89
N LEU A 757 -23.73 0.64 21.57
CA LEU A 757 -23.98 -0.49 20.68
C LEU A 757 -23.60 -0.13 19.24
N LYS A 758 -23.87 1.10 18.80
CA LYS A 758 -23.43 1.58 17.47
C LYS A 758 -21.91 1.52 17.33
N ASN A 759 -21.16 1.99 18.33
CA ASN A 759 -19.70 1.90 18.34
C ASN A 759 -19.21 0.45 18.29
N SER A 760 -19.86 -0.44 19.03
CA SER A 760 -19.57 -1.87 18.99
C SER A 760 -19.84 -2.47 17.60
N LEU A 761 -20.93 -2.09 16.93
CA LEU A 761 -21.23 -2.53 15.56
C LEU A 761 -20.22 -2.01 14.53
N MET A 762 -19.69 -0.80 14.71
CA MET A 762 -18.61 -0.28 13.88
C MET A 762 -17.33 -1.11 14.04
N TYR A 763 -17.01 -1.53 15.28
CA TYR A 763 -15.90 -2.46 15.54
C TYR A 763 -16.13 -3.81 14.85
N GLU A 764 -17.32 -4.41 15.00
CA GLU A 764 -17.65 -5.68 14.33
C GLU A 764 -17.53 -5.56 12.80
N GLN A 765 -17.90 -4.42 12.23
CA GLN A 765 -17.75 -4.16 10.80
C GLN A 765 -16.28 -4.07 10.40
N GLU A 766 -15.42 -3.42 11.20
CA GLU A 766 -13.98 -3.36 10.95
C GLU A 766 -13.34 -4.76 10.96
N VAL A 767 -13.67 -5.60 11.96
CA VAL A 767 -13.18 -6.98 12.01
C VAL A 767 -13.70 -7.80 10.82
N THR A 768 -14.96 -7.57 10.40
CA THR A 768 -15.54 -8.21 9.21
C THR A 768 -14.78 -7.82 7.93
N ILE A 769 -14.44 -6.54 7.76
CA ILE A 769 -13.60 -6.07 6.66
C ILE A 769 -12.22 -6.77 6.68
N GLN A 770 -11.60 -6.95 7.85
CA GLN A 770 -10.33 -7.67 7.96
C GLN A 770 -10.46 -9.14 7.51
N ARG A 771 -11.55 -9.83 7.86
CA ARG A 771 -11.80 -11.21 7.38
C ARG A 771 -12.03 -11.26 5.86
N ILE A 772 -12.73 -10.27 5.29
CA ILE A 772 -12.89 -10.15 3.84
C ILE A 772 -11.52 -10.02 3.17
N PHE A 773 -10.63 -9.14 3.66
CA PHE A 773 -9.26 -9.04 3.15
C PHE A 773 -8.49 -10.36 3.30
N GLY A 774 -8.62 -11.05 4.44
CA GLY A 774 -8.02 -12.36 4.65
C GLY A 774 -8.49 -13.41 3.64
N LEU A 775 -9.78 -13.43 3.30
CA LEU A 775 -10.34 -14.31 2.26
C LEU A 775 -9.84 -13.94 0.86
N LEU A 776 -9.67 -12.64 0.56
CA LEU A 776 -9.09 -12.19 -0.70
C LEU A 776 -7.62 -12.60 -0.84
N MET A 777 -6.83 -12.58 0.24
CA MET A 777 -5.44 -13.04 0.21
C MET A 777 -5.32 -14.52 -0.16
N GLN A 778 -6.35 -15.35 0.07
CA GLN A 778 -6.33 -16.76 -0.31
C GLN A 778 -6.65 -17.02 -1.79
N ARG A 779 -7.15 -16.00 -2.51
CA ARG A 779 -7.55 -16.11 -3.93
C ARG A 779 -6.73 -15.26 -4.89
N TYR A 780 -6.20 -14.16 -4.39
CA TYR A 780 -5.42 -13.19 -5.15
C TYR A 780 -4.01 -13.10 -4.57
N ASP A 781 -3.15 -12.30 -5.18
CA ASP A 781 -1.79 -12.06 -4.68
C ASP A 781 -1.83 -11.59 -3.21
N PRO A 782 -1.35 -12.41 -2.24
CA PRO A 782 -1.47 -12.11 -0.82
C PRO A 782 -0.78 -10.81 -0.43
N ASP A 783 0.35 -10.51 -1.04
CA ASP A 783 1.13 -9.31 -0.76
C ASP A 783 0.38 -8.08 -1.28
N LEU A 784 -0.14 -8.14 -2.51
CA LEU A 784 -0.95 -7.07 -3.10
C LEU A 784 -2.15 -6.73 -2.21
N ILE A 785 -2.91 -7.73 -1.78
CA ILE A 785 -4.09 -7.54 -0.93
C ILE A 785 -3.69 -7.02 0.46
N ALA A 786 -2.61 -7.53 1.07
CA ALA A 786 -2.13 -7.09 2.38
C ALA A 786 -1.64 -5.64 2.38
N SER A 787 -0.86 -5.23 1.37
CA SER A 787 -0.44 -3.84 1.24
C SER A 787 -1.61 -2.90 1.04
N THR A 788 -2.64 -3.37 0.33
CA THR A 788 -3.84 -2.59 0.06
C THR A 788 -4.61 -2.40 1.35
N GLN A 789 -4.82 -3.46 2.13
CA GLN A 789 -5.42 -3.38 3.46
C GLN A 789 -4.69 -2.35 4.34
N ASN A 790 -3.36 -2.40 4.39
CA ASN A 790 -2.53 -1.46 5.15
C ASN A 790 -2.62 -0.01 4.63
N SER A 791 -2.70 0.16 3.32
CA SER A 791 -2.68 1.47 2.66
C SER A 791 -4.05 2.15 2.63
N VAL A 792 -5.14 1.38 2.65
CA VAL A 792 -6.50 1.91 2.77
C VAL A 792 -6.72 2.57 4.14
N LEU A 793 -6.08 2.05 5.18
CA LEU A 793 -6.09 2.62 6.54
C LEU A 793 -5.11 3.81 6.71
N HIS A 794 -4.38 4.18 5.66
CA HIS A 794 -3.39 5.25 5.74
C HIS A 794 -4.04 6.64 5.65
N SER A 795 -3.54 7.60 6.44
CA SER A 795 -3.98 9.00 6.41
C SER A 795 -3.74 9.74 5.08
N SER A 796 -2.94 9.18 4.17
CA SER A 796 -2.62 9.83 2.89
C SER A 796 -3.71 9.51 1.87
N ARG A 797 -4.41 10.56 1.41
CA ARG A 797 -5.48 10.46 0.40
C ARG A 797 -5.00 9.79 -0.89
N GLU A 798 -3.77 10.11 -1.32
CA GLU A 798 -3.13 9.53 -2.50
C GLU A 798 -2.85 8.03 -2.35
N ARG A 799 -2.28 7.61 -1.21
CA ARG A 799 -2.02 6.18 -0.95
C ARG A 799 -3.31 5.37 -0.92
N ARG A 800 -4.34 5.87 -0.25
CA ARG A 800 -5.66 5.23 -0.20
C ARG A 800 -6.31 5.15 -1.59
N ALA A 801 -6.24 6.23 -2.38
CA ALA A 801 -6.77 6.26 -3.74
C ALA A 801 -6.07 5.25 -4.66
N ASN A 802 -4.74 5.18 -4.61
CA ASN A 802 -3.97 4.22 -5.38
C ASN A 802 -4.33 2.78 -4.99
N SER A 803 -4.39 2.46 -3.70
CA SER A 803 -4.75 1.11 -3.24
C SER A 803 -6.16 0.69 -3.63
N LEU A 804 -7.13 1.59 -3.58
CA LEU A 804 -8.47 1.29 -4.09
C LEU A 804 -8.47 1.05 -5.60
N GLU A 805 -7.63 1.75 -6.38
CA GLU A 805 -7.46 1.48 -7.81
C GLU A 805 -6.79 0.12 -8.06
N LEU A 806 -5.88 -0.32 -7.20
CA LEU A 806 -5.30 -1.66 -7.30
C LEU A 806 -6.37 -2.72 -7.10
N LEU A 807 -7.19 -2.59 -6.05
CA LEU A 807 -8.32 -3.50 -5.83
C LEU A 807 -9.26 -3.55 -7.02
N GLU A 808 -9.60 -2.39 -7.60
CA GLU A 808 -10.53 -2.32 -8.74
C GLU A 808 -10.07 -3.17 -9.94
N ASN A 809 -8.76 -3.24 -10.16
CA ASN A 809 -8.19 -4.03 -11.25
C ASN A 809 -7.91 -5.49 -10.86
N SER A 810 -7.78 -5.79 -9.57
CA SER A 810 -7.40 -7.11 -9.08
C SER A 810 -8.58 -8.01 -8.68
N VAL A 811 -9.71 -7.44 -8.24
CA VAL A 811 -10.86 -8.23 -7.76
C VAL A 811 -12.13 -7.97 -8.58
N PRO A 812 -13.09 -8.92 -8.61
CA PRO A 812 -14.35 -8.76 -9.33
C PRO A 812 -15.11 -7.49 -8.93
N ARG A 813 -15.78 -6.88 -9.91
CA ARG A 813 -16.48 -5.59 -9.75
C ARG A 813 -17.46 -5.55 -8.57
N GLN A 814 -18.18 -6.66 -8.32
CA GLN A 814 -19.13 -6.76 -7.21
C GLN A 814 -18.43 -6.72 -5.83
N VAL A 815 -17.32 -7.45 -5.70
CA VAL A 815 -16.50 -7.48 -4.48
C VAL A 815 -15.84 -6.14 -4.24
N TYR A 816 -15.24 -5.56 -5.28
CA TYR A 816 -14.67 -4.21 -5.24
C TYR A 816 -15.72 -3.18 -4.84
N GLY A 817 -16.89 -3.17 -5.50
CA GLY A 817 -17.95 -2.21 -5.24
C GLY A 817 -18.45 -2.27 -3.79
N SER A 818 -18.57 -3.47 -3.23
CA SER A 818 -19.00 -3.69 -1.84
C SER A 818 -17.93 -3.21 -0.84
N LEU A 819 -16.67 -3.61 -1.03
CA LEU A 819 -15.56 -3.13 -0.20
C LEU A 819 -15.39 -1.61 -0.29
N HIS A 820 -15.47 -1.06 -1.50
CA HIS A 820 -15.40 0.38 -1.73
C HIS A 820 -16.54 1.11 -1.01
N ALA A 821 -17.77 0.57 -0.99
CA ALA A 821 -18.88 1.16 -0.24
C ALA A 821 -18.62 1.21 1.27
N LEU A 822 -18.07 0.12 1.83
CA LEU A 822 -17.73 0.03 3.26
C LEU A 822 -16.57 0.98 3.64
N LEU A 823 -15.57 1.07 2.76
CA LEU A 823 -14.33 1.78 2.99
C LEU A 823 -14.38 3.27 2.63
N ASP A 824 -15.36 3.77 1.86
CA ASP A 824 -15.41 5.19 1.45
C ASP A 824 -15.80 6.11 2.62
N ASP A 825 -15.38 7.37 2.56
CA ASP A 825 -15.67 8.38 3.58
C ASP A 825 -16.91 9.20 3.17
N VAL A 826 -18.07 8.54 3.23
CA VAL A 826 -19.38 9.10 2.87
C VAL A 826 -20.41 8.82 3.97
N SER A 827 -21.56 9.49 3.93
CA SER A 827 -22.62 9.28 4.92
C SER A 827 -23.14 7.83 4.93
N ASP A 828 -23.57 7.36 6.11
CA ASP A 828 -24.09 5.99 6.31
C ASP A 828 -25.18 5.62 5.28
N ALA A 829 -26.10 6.56 4.98
CA ALA A 829 -27.15 6.37 3.98
C ALA A 829 -26.61 6.14 2.55
N GLU A 830 -25.54 6.84 2.18
CA GLU A 830 -24.90 6.65 0.87
C GLU A 830 -24.10 5.34 0.83
N LYS A 831 -23.47 4.93 1.94
CA LYS A 831 -22.83 3.61 2.04
C LYS A 831 -23.84 2.48 1.85
N ILE A 832 -25.00 2.58 2.50
CA ILE A 832 -26.10 1.62 2.39
C ILE A 832 -26.57 1.49 0.94
N ASN A 833 -26.88 2.61 0.29
CA ASN A 833 -27.33 2.58 -1.10
C ASN A 833 -26.29 1.91 -2.02
N ARG A 834 -25.00 2.21 -1.85
CA ARG A 834 -23.94 1.65 -2.68
C ARG A 834 -23.75 0.15 -2.48
N ILE A 835 -23.81 -0.35 -1.25
CA ILE A 835 -23.66 -1.78 -0.99
C ILE A 835 -24.89 -2.55 -1.48
N ASP A 836 -26.10 -2.00 -1.31
CA ASP A 836 -27.34 -2.60 -1.79
C ASP A 836 -27.40 -2.71 -3.32
N VAL A 837 -26.81 -1.75 -4.04
CA VAL A 837 -26.66 -1.85 -5.51
C VAL A 837 -25.78 -3.03 -5.93
N GLN A 838 -24.80 -3.44 -5.10
CA GLN A 838 -23.90 -4.56 -5.42
C GLN A 838 -24.41 -5.91 -4.90
N MET A 839 -25.07 -5.93 -3.75
CA MET A 839 -25.48 -7.15 -3.05
C MET A 839 -26.98 -7.46 -3.17
N GLY A 840 -27.78 -6.52 -3.71
CA GLY A 840 -29.23 -6.56 -3.68
C GLY A 840 -29.78 -5.81 -2.47
N ILE A 841 -31.05 -5.39 -2.54
CA ILE A 841 -31.72 -4.65 -1.46
C ILE A 841 -31.79 -5.54 -0.22
N PHE A 842 -31.25 -5.04 0.89
CA PHE A 842 -31.31 -5.75 2.16
C PHE A 842 -32.75 -5.83 2.67
N SER A 843 -33.26 -7.04 2.93
CA SER A 843 -34.57 -7.24 3.57
C SER A 843 -34.46 -8.25 4.70
N ALA A 844 -34.27 -7.77 5.93
CA ALA A 844 -34.44 -8.57 7.15
C ALA A 844 -35.68 -8.08 7.91
N LYS A 845 -36.45 -9.03 8.46
CA LYS A 845 -37.62 -8.71 9.31
C LYS A 845 -37.23 -8.45 10.76
N ASP A 846 -36.12 -9.04 11.21
CA ASP A 846 -35.69 -9.00 12.60
C ASP A 846 -34.70 -7.83 12.80
N SER A 847 -34.81 -7.15 13.95
CA SER A 847 -33.91 -6.04 14.31
C SER A 847 -32.46 -6.51 14.46
N ILE A 848 -31.50 -5.56 14.43
CA ILE A 848 -30.10 -5.91 14.67
C ILE A 848 -29.90 -6.51 16.07
N LYS A 849 -30.66 -6.06 17.08
CA LYS A 849 -30.61 -6.59 18.45
C LYS A 849 -31.04 -8.05 18.50
N ASP A 850 -32.17 -8.39 17.86
CA ASP A 850 -32.67 -9.77 17.80
C ASP A 850 -31.67 -10.68 17.09
N TYR A 851 -31.06 -10.19 16.02
CA TYR A 851 -30.03 -10.93 15.30
C TYR A 851 -28.79 -11.21 16.15
N ILE A 852 -28.32 -10.22 16.93
CA ILE A 852 -27.20 -10.40 17.86
C ILE A 852 -27.53 -11.46 18.90
N LEU A 853 -28.74 -11.44 19.47
CA LEU A 853 -29.17 -12.42 20.48
C LEU A 853 -29.30 -13.84 19.90
N GLN A 854 -29.83 -13.97 18.67
CA GLN A 854 -29.96 -15.26 17.99
C GLN A 854 -28.61 -15.87 17.58
N GLN A 855 -27.67 -15.05 17.11
CA GLN A 855 -26.37 -15.54 16.62
C GLN A 855 -25.34 -15.68 17.75
N GLY A 856 -25.43 -14.84 18.79
CA GLY A 856 -24.53 -14.85 19.93
C GLY A 856 -23.05 -14.85 19.55
N ALA A 857 -22.26 -15.66 20.26
CA ALA A 857 -20.80 -15.75 20.10
C ALA A 857 -20.35 -16.44 18.80
N ARG A 858 -21.28 -16.78 17.90
CA ARG A 858 -20.94 -17.25 16.56
C ARG A 858 -20.44 -16.08 15.72
N HIS A 859 -21.22 -15.01 15.64
CA HIS A 859 -20.94 -13.85 14.78
C HIS A 859 -20.44 -12.62 15.53
N PHE A 860 -20.66 -12.54 16.85
CA PHE A 860 -20.43 -11.32 17.62
C PHE A 860 -19.47 -11.52 18.77
N THR A 861 -18.72 -10.48 19.10
CA THR A 861 -17.90 -10.45 20.30
C THR A 861 -18.76 -10.45 21.56
N TYR A 862 -18.20 -10.98 22.65
CA TYR A 862 -18.87 -11.01 23.94
C TYR A 862 -19.29 -9.61 24.44
N TRP A 863 -18.55 -8.55 24.09
CA TRP A 863 -18.93 -7.19 24.42
C TRP A 863 -20.19 -6.73 23.70
N THR A 864 -20.28 -6.94 22.38
CA THR A 864 -21.48 -6.62 21.58
C THR A 864 -22.72 -7.33 22.14
N ILE A 865 -22.61 -8.62 22.43
CA ILE A 865 -23.69 -9.41 23.04
C ILE A 865 -24.12 -8.81 24.37
N ARG A 866 -23.15 -8.43 25.21
CA ARG A 866 -23.43 -7.88 26.54
C ARG A 866 -24.10 -6.52 26.51
N LEU A 867 -23.74 -5.67 25.54
CA LEU A 867 -24.43 -4.40 25.32
C LEU A 867 -25.89 -4.63 24.89
N THR A 868 -26.14 -5.59 24.00
CA THR A 868 -27.49 -5.95 23.56
C THR A 868 -28.35 -6.53 24.70
N LEU A 869 -27.74 -7.24 25.64
CA LEU A 869 -28.43 -7.77 26.82
C LEU A 869 -28.83 -6.68 27.85
N ARG A 870 -28.31 -5.45 27.75
CA ARG A 870 -28.73 -4.36 28.65
C ARG A 870 -30.21 -4.04 28.42
N GLY A 871 -31.03 -4.19 29.46
CA GLY A 871 -32.48 -3.95 29.40
C GLY A 871 -33.33 -5.15 28.97
N VAL A 872 -32.72 -6.31 28.69
CA VAL A 872 -33.46 -7.56 28.42
C VAL A 872 -33.89 -8.20 29.74
N SER A 873 -35.16 -8.59 29.84
CA SER A 873 -35.69 -9.21 31.06
C SER A 873 -35.16 -10.64 31.26
N PRO A 874 -34.96 -11.11 32.52
CA PRO A 874 -34.54 -12.49 32.80
C PRO A 874 -35.44 -13.57 32.18
N ALA A 875 -36.74 -13.28 31.98
CA ALA A 875 -37.68 -14.19 31.34
C ALA A 875 -37.36 -14.41 29.84
N GLN A 876 -36.85 -13.38 29.15
CA GLN A 876 -36.47 -13.47 27.73
C GLN A 876 -35.12 -14.17 27.52
N LEU A 877 -34.25 -14.21 28.54
CA LEU A 877 -32.97 -14.94 28.51
C LEU A 877 -33.16 -16.47 28.41
N PHE A 878 -34.30 -17.01 28.85
CA PHE A 878 -34.61 -18.44 28.66
C PHE A 878 -34.74 -18.86 27.20
N ASN A 879 -35.01 -17.91 26.30
CA ASN A 879 -35.05 -18.18 24.86
C ASN A 879 -33.64 -18.34 24.25
N TYR A 880 -32.57 -18.05 25.02
CA TYR A 880 -31.18 -18.08 24.57
C TYR A 880 -30.27 -18.78 25.61
N PRO A 881 -30.36 -20.12 25.77
CA PRO A 881 -29.68 -20.87 26.83
C PRO A 881 -28.14 -20.72 26.79
N ASP A 882 -27.54 -20.59 25.61
CA ASP A 882 -26.09 -20.38 25.47
C ASP A 882 -25.60 -19.05 26.09
N LEU A 883 -26.49 -18.06 26.22
CA LEU A 883 -26.21 -16.74 26.81
C LEU A 883 -26.47 -16.68 28.33
N GLN A 884 -27.21 -17.64 28.90
CA GLN A 884 -27.49 -17.68 30.34
C GLN A 884 -26.23 -17.90 31.18
N LEU A 885 -25.33 -18.80 30.73
CA LEU A 885 -24.05 -19.08 31.40
C LEU A 885 -23.15 -17.85 31.50
N MET A 886 -23.26 -16.92 30.55
CA MET A 886 -22.48 -15.68 30.54
C MET A 886 -22.92 -14.67 31.60
N SER A 887 -24.17 -14.72 32.03
CA SER A 887 -24.71 -13.79 33.04
C SER A 887 -24.25 -14.14 34.47
N HIS A 888 -24.00 -15.42 34.75
CA HIS A 888 -23.73 -15.93 36.10
C HIS A 888 -22.25 -15.92 36.52
N SER A 889 -21.30 -15.79 35.59
CA SER A 889 -19.86 -15.82 35.89
C SER A 889 -19.31 -14.59 36.67
N SER A 890 -20.16 -13.60 36.98
CA SER A 890 -19.76 -12.36 37.66
C SER A 890 -20.19 -12.27 39.13
N ALA A 891 -20.87 -13.29 39.67
CA ALA A 891 -21.50 -13.22 40.99
C ALA A 891 -20.51 -13.09 42.17
N THR A 892 -19.20 -13.27 41.96
CA THR A 892 -18.17 -13.20 43.02
C THR A 892 -17.30 -11.93 42.99
N ALA A 893 -17.37 -11.09 41.94
CA ALA A 893 -16.57 -9.86 41.84
C ALA A 893 -17.34 -8.65 42.38
N LYS A 894 -16.70 -7.81 43.22
CA LYS A 894 -17.33 -6.59 43.76
C LYS A 894 -17.58 -5.55 42.66
N VAL A 895 -16.70 -5.46 41.66
CA VAL A 895 -16.85 -4.53 40.52
C VAL A 895 -17.18 -5.28 39.24
N SER A 896 -18.22 -4.83 38.53
CA SER A 896 -18.66 -5.48 37.28
C SER A 896 -17.64 -5.35 36.15
N ILE A 897 -17.56 -6.33 35.24
CA ILE A 897 -16.69 -6.25 34.05
C ILE A 897 -16.97 -4.97 33.22
N THR A 898 -18.21 -4.48 33.20
CA THR A 898 -18.57 -3.28 32.44
C THR A 898 -17.85 -2.07 33.01
N GLU A 899 -17.86 -1.98 34.33
CA GLU A 899 -17.24 -0.89 35.06
C GLU A 899 -15.72 -0.93 34.96
N ARG A 900 -15.11 -2.12 34.99
CA ARG A 900 -13.68 -2.30 34.68
C ARG A 900 -13.30 -1.80 33.28
N VAL A 901 -14.13 -2.09 32.27
CA VAL A 901 -13.92 -1.59 30.88
C VAL A 901 -14.02 -0.07 30.84
N MET A 902 -15.01 0.52 31.50
CA MET A 902 -15.17 1.98 31.53
C MET A 902 -14.01 2.67 32.25
N VAL A 903 -13.49 2.08 33.33
CA VAL A 903 -12.31 2.59 34.04
C VAL A 903 -11.10 2.59 33.12
N LEU A 904 -10.83 1.48 32.41
CA LEU A 904 -9.76 1.44 31.41
C LEU A 904 -9.96 2.50 30.32
N LYS A 905 -11.18 2.64 29.79
CA LYS A 905 -11.50 3.59 28.72
C LYS A 905 -11.24 5.06 29.12
N ASN A 906 -11.33 5.37 30.41
CA ASN A 906 -11.07 6.72 30.91
C ASN A 906 -9.60 6.99 31.24
N THR A 907 -8.70 6.01 31.05
CA THR A 907 -7.25 6.19 31.28
C THR A 907 -6.57 6.77 30.02
N ASP A 908 -5.54 7.60 30.22
CA ASP A 908 -4.71 8.12 29.12
C ASP A 908 -4.07 7.03 28.24
N LEU A 909 -3.79 5.86 28.84
CA LEU A 909 -3.16 4.75 28.14
C LEU A 909 -4.14 4.06 27.17
N PHE A 910 -5.42 3.99 27.52
CA PHE A 910 -6.41 3.18 26.79
C PHE A 910 -7.58 3.99 26.21
N ALA A 911 -7.57 5.32 26.28
CA ALA A 911 -8.68 6.18 25.86
C ALA A 911 -9.14 5.95 24.41
N GLU A 912 -8.19 5.74 23.50
CA GLU A 912 -8.48 5.48 22.08
C GLU A 912 -8.72 3.99 21.76
N THR A 913 -8.68 3.11 22.76
CA THR A 913 -8.86 1.66 22.56
C THR A 913 -10.36 1.34 22.47
N PRO A 914 -10.80 0.54 21.49
CA PRO A 914 -12.19 0.08 21.42
C PRO A 914 -12.59 -0.73 22.66
N GLU A 915 -13.80 -0.55 23.15
CA GLU A 915 -14.33 -1.21 24.34
C GLU A 915 -14.35 -2.74 24.18
N ASN A 916 -14.57 -3.23 22.96
CA ASN A 916 -14.49 -4.65 22.61
C ASN A 916 -13.11 -5.24 22.95
N VAL A 917 -12.04 -4.48 22.72
CA VAL A 917 -10.66 -4.88 23.03
C VAL A 917 -10.43 -4.81 24.55
N LEU A 918 -10.86 -3.73 25.21
CA LEU A 918 -10.76 -3.57 26.66
C LEU A 918 -11.54 -4.64 27.44
N SER A 919 -12.67 -5.11 26.90
CA SER A 919 -13.44 -6.22 27.46
C SER A 919 -12.64 -7.52 27.55
N SER A 920 -11.58 -7.64 26.75
CA SER A 920 -10.64 -8.76 26.78
C SER A 920 -9.63 -8.64 27.92
N ILE A 921 -9.31 -7.42 28.37
CA ILE A 921 -8.36 -7.11 29.46
C ILE A 921 -9.08 -7.19 30.82
N ALA A 922 -10.34 -6.77 30.89
CA ALA A 922 -11.12 -6.74 32.13
C ALA A 922 -11.12 -8.06 32.97
N PRO A 923 -11.11 -9.27 32.37
CA PRO A 923 -11.05 -10.53 33.12
C PRO A 923 -9.71 -10.81 33.80
N ILE A 924 -8.59 -10.27 33.28
CA ILE A 924 -7.25 -10.47 33.87
C ILE A 924 -6.89 -9.41 34.92
N MET A 925 -7.76 -8.42 35.13
CA MET A 925 -7.61 -7.41 36.16
C MET A 925 -7.93 -8.00 37.54
N LYS A 926 -6.95 -7.96 38.46
CA LYS A 926 -7.07 -8.40 39.85
C LYS A 926 -7.37 -7.20 40.74
N GLU A 927 -8.38 -7.32 41.59
CA GLU A 927 -8.71 -6.30 42.60
C GLU A 927 -7.70 -6.39 43.75
N VAL A 928 -7.03 -5.26 44.07
CA VAL A 928 -6.05 -5.16 45.15
C VAL A 928 -6.33 -3.89 45.95
N ASN A 929 -6.23 -3.97 47.28
CA ASN A 929 -6.50 -2.83 48.16
C ASN A 929 -5.25 -2.52 49.00
N TYR A 930 -5.01 -1.24 49.25
CA TYR A 930 -3.98 -0.76 50.17
C TYR A 930 -4.58 0.30 51.11
N LEU A 931 -4.19 0.26 52.37
CA LEU A 931 -4.59 1.26 53.37
C LEU A 931 -3.74 2.53 53.23
N GLU A 932 -4.20 3.66 53.75
CA GLU A 932 -3.42 4.90 53.80
C GLU A 932 -2.00 4.68 54.38
N GLY A 933 -0.98 5.23 53.72
CA GLY A 933 0.42 5.17 54.15
C GLY A 933 1.17 3.89 53.77
N GLN A 934 0.54 2.94 53.07
CA GLN A 934 1.20 1.71 52.60
C GLN A 934 1.97 1.93 51.30
N THR A 935 3.21 1.43 51.25
CA THR A 935 3.97 1.37 50.01
C THR A 935 3.46 0.25 49.11
N ILE A 936 3.16 0.58 47.85
CA ILE A 936 2.72 -0.37 46.82
C ILE A 936 3.93 -1.07 46.19
N PHE A 937 4.97 -0.31 45.84
CA PHE A 937 6.29 -0.78 45.45
C PHE A 937 7.35 0.32 45.64
N GLU A 938 8.60 -0.08 45.76
CA GLU A 938 9.76 0.80 45.95
C GLU A 938 10.49 1.08 44.62
N LYS A 939 11.28 2.17 44.60
CA LYS A 939 12.18 2.46 43.48
C LYS A 939 13.24 1.37 43.39
N GLY A 940 13.47 0.83 42.19
CA GLY A 940 14.43 -0.24 41.93
C GLY A 940 13.86 -1.65 41.98
N ASP A 941 12.61 -1.83 42.46
CA ASP A 941 11.93 -3.13 42.39
C ASP A 941 11.79 -3.59 40.93
N LEU A 942 11.87 -4.89 40.67
CA LEU A 942 11.58 -5.42 39.34
C LEU A 942 10.10 -5.24 39.01
N GLY A 943 9.81 -4.46 37.97
CA GLY A 943 8.44 -4.23 37.53
C GLY A 943 7.89 -5.42 36.75
N THR A 944 6.81 -6.04 37.24
CA THR A 944 6.12 -7.15 36.56
C THR A 944 4.60 -6.95 36.45
N SER A 945 4.11 -5.75 36.75
CA SER A 945 2.68 -5.42 36.77
C SER A 945 2.42 -3.93 36.57
N MET A 946 1.21 -3.61 36.11
CA MET A 946 0.67 -2.25 36.11
C MET A 946 -0.53 -2.15 37.05
N PHE A 947 -0.86 -0.93 37.47
CA PHE A 947 -2.00 -0.63 38.33
C PHE A 947 -2.86 0.48 37.74
N VAL A 948 -4.18 0.31 37.85
CA VAL A 948 -5.18 1.34 37.49
C VAL A 948 -5.95 1.72 38.76
N ILE A 949 -6.03 3.01 39.05
CA ILE A 949 -6.70 3.49 40.26
C ILE A 949 -8.21 3.52 40.04
N TYR A 950 -8.95 2.72 40.81
CA TYR A 950 -10.41 2.72 40.79
C TYR A 950 -10.97 3.74 41.80
N GLU A 951 -10.38 3.79 43.00
CA GLU A 951 -10.77 4.68 44.10
C GLU A 951 -9.57 5.02 44.98
N GLY A 952 -9.54 6.23 45.53
CA GLY A 952 -8.46 6.77 46.39
C GLY A 952 -7.34 7.51 45.63
N GLU A 953 -6.29 7.91 46.36
CA GLU A 953 -5.14 8.66 45.85
C GLU A 953 -3.79 8.02 46.24
N VAL A 954 -2.80 8.11 45.35
CA VAL A 954 -1.42 7.66 45.58
C VAL A 954 -0.42 8.77 45.26
N GLY A 955 0.69 8.81 46.00
CA GLY A 955 1.82 9.69 45.76
C GLY A 955 2.97 8.94 45.08
N ILE A 956 3.58 9.57 44.07
CA ILE A 956 4.77 9.07 43.37
C ILE A 956 6.00 9.76 43.95
N TYR A 957 7.00 9.00 44.42
CA TYR A 957 8.18 9.52 45.12
C TYR A 957 9.49 9.09 44.45
N ASP A 958 10.45 10.01 44.37
CA ASP A 958 11.86 9.69 44.12
C ASP A 958 12.70 10.10 45.33
N GLY A 959 13.11 9.10 46.13
CA GLY A 959 13.68 9.34 47.45
C GLY A 959 12.65 9.98 48.37
N GLN A 960 12.95 11.18 48.90
CA GLN A 960 12.02 11.93 49.77
C GLN A 960 11.18 12.97 49.03
N VAL A 961 11.35 13.11 47.71
CA VAL A 961 10.64 14.13 46.91
C VAL A 961 9.40 13.52 46.27
N GLN A 962 8.23 14.09 46.55
CA GLN A 962 7.00 13.74 45.86
C GLN A 962 6.99 14.39 44.46
N LEU A 963 6.94 13.55 43.42
CA LEU A 963 6.94 13.98 42.02
C LEU A 963 5.54 14.32 41.52
N ALA A 964 4.54 13.54 41.93
CA ALA A 964 3.16 13.66 41.47
C ALA A 964 2.17 12.99 42.46
N THR A 965 0.90 13.33 42.31
CA THR A 965 -0.24 12.69 42.98
C THR A 965 -1.18 12.16 41.91
N PHE A 966 -1.55 10.88 41.99
CA PHE A 966 -2.45 10.21 41.05
C PHE A 966 -3.74 9.79 41.75
N GLY A 967 -4.87 9.93 41.06
CA GLY A 967 -6.20 9.62 41.56
C GLY A 967 -6.99 8.71 40.63
N ARG A 968 -8.31 8.61 40.84
CA ARG A 968 -9.20 7.73 40.05
C ARG A 968 -9.02 7.93 38.54
N GLY A 969 -8.76 6.84 37.83
CA GLY A 969 -8.54 6.84 36.37
C GLY A 969 -7.07 6.97 35.94
N ASP A 970 -6.17 7.33 36.86
CA ASP A 970 -4.74 7.34 36.58
C ASP A 970 -4.15 5.92 36.59
N VAL A 971 -3.04 5.78 35.86
CA VAL A 971 -2.30 4.52 35.69
C VAL A 971 -0.87 4.74 36.15
N PHE A 972 -0.32 3.76 36.87
CA PHE A 972 1.09 3.75 37.19
C PHE A 972 1.72 2.37 37.02
N GLY A 973 3.02 2.38 36.75
CA GLY A 973 3.78 1.16 36.49
C GLY A 973 3.51 0.53 35.12
N GLU A 974 2.94 1.29 34.17
CA GLU A 974 2.56 0.79 32.84
C GLU A 974 3.76 0.37 31.99
N LEU A 975 4.94 0.98 32.17
CA LEU A 975 6.15 0.62 31.43
C LEU A 975 6.60 -0.80 31.74
N ALA A 976 6.46 -1.21 33.00
CA ALA A 976 6.79 -2.56 33.47
C ALA A 976 5.92 -3.66 32.82
N LEU A 977 4.79 -3.28 32.21
CA LEU A 977 3.95 -4.22 31.49
C LEU A 977 4.57 -4.63 30.16
N LEU A 978 5.39 -3.79 29.53
CA LEU A 978 5.99 -4.05 28.21
C LEU A 978 7.50 -4.27 28.28
N ASP A 979 8.16 -3.68 29.26
CA ASP A 979 9.60 -3.78 29.47
C ASP A 979 9.88 -3.97 30.96
N ALA A 980 10.45 -5.12 31.33
CA ALA A 980 10.69 -5.52 32.72
C ALA A 980 11.93 -4.82 33.32
N GLU A 981 11.98 -3.50 33.24
CA GLU A 981 13.00 -2.67 33.88
C GLU A 981 12.68 -2.41 35.36
N PRO A 982 13.69 -2.06 36.18
CA PRO A 982 13.48 -1.64 37.56
C PRO A 982 12.54 -0.42 37.66
N ARG A 983 11.69 -0.37 38.68
CA ARG A 983 10.77 0.76 38.93
C ARG A 983 11.53 2.06 39.08
N SER A 984 11.09 3.10 38.36
CA SER A 984 11.75 4.42 38.34
C SER A 984 11.48 5.28 39.57
N ALA A 985 10.40 5.01 40.30
CA ALA A 985 9.94 5.74 41.48
C ALA A 985 9.20 4.80 42.45
N ALA A 986 9.07 5.20 43.71
CA ALA A 986 8.24 4.53 44.72
C ALA A 986 6.80 5.05 44.65
N VAL A 987 5.83 4.22 45.03
CA VAL A 987 4.41 4.60 45.08
C VAL A 987 3.84 4.28 46.46
N VAL A 988 3.26 5.29 47.11
CA VAL A 988 2.68 5.17 48.45
C VAL A 988 1.23 5.66 48.41
N SER A 989 0.32 4.93 49.06
CA SER A 989 -1.08 5.34 49.18
C SER A 989 -1.22 6.56 50.10
N LEU A 990 -1.95 7.58 49.63
CA LEU A 990 -2.27 8.80 50.40
C LEU A 990 -3.66 8.73 51.07
N SER A 991 -4.47 7.75 50.65
CA SER A 991 -5.75 7.37 51.25
C SER A 991 -5.88 5.85 51.21
N ASP A 992 -6.98 5.30 51.75
CA ASP A 992 -7.38 3.95 51.36
C ASP A 992 -7.61 3.92 49.83
N VAL A 993 -6.97 2.96 49.15
CA VAL A 993 -7.01 2.84 47.69
C VAL A 993 -7.47 1.46 47.25
N GLN A 994 -8.34 1.46 46.24
CA GLN A 994 -8.72 0.26 45.50
C GLN A 994 -8.15 0.34 44.08
N LEU A 995 -7.40 -0.70 43.71
CA LEU A 995 -6.64 -0.76 42.47
C LEU A 995 -7.02 -1.99 41.66
N PHE A 996 -6.90 -1.86 40.34
CA PHE A 996 -6.85 -3.01 39.44
C PHE A 996 -5.41 -3.28 39.01
N ARG A 997 -4.88 -4.42 39.43
CA ARG A 997 -3.56 -4.92 39.05
C ARG A 997 -3.66 -5.80 37.80
N VAL A 998 -2.82 -5.54 36.81
CA VAL A 998 -2.63 -6.40 35.64
C VAL A 998 -1.18 -6.88 35.63
N ASP A 999 -0.99 -8.20 35.71
CA ASP A 999 0.33 -8.81 35.68
C ASP A 999 0.83 -8.96 34.24
N GLN A 1000 2.13 -8.78 34.04
CA GLN A 1000 2.77 -8.85 32.73
C GLN A 1000 2.54 -10.19 32.04
N ALA A 1001 2.71 -11.31 32.74
CA ALA A 1001 2.49 -12.64 32.17
C ALA A 1001 1.05 -12.81 31.64
N ASP A 1002 0.05 -12.43 32.45
CA ASP A 1002 -1.36 -12.49 32.06
C ASP A 1002 -1.67 -11.58 30.85
N PHE A 1003 -0.99 -10.44 30.74
CA PHE A 1003 -1.17 -9.49 29.64
C PHE A 1003 -0.51 -9.95 28.33
N TYR A 1004 0.71 -10.47 28.39
CA TYR A 1004 1.37 -11.10 27.24
C TYR A 1004 0.56 -12.30 26.76
N ASP A 1005 0.00 -13.07 27.67
CA ASP A 1005 -0.85 -14.19 27.31
C ASP A 1005 -2.08 -13.76 26.53
N LEU A 1006 -2.70 -12.65 26.94
CA LEU A 1006 -3.82 -12.06 26.25
C LEU A 1006 -3.42 -11.53 24.86
N MET A 1007 -2.26 -10.87 24.74
CA MET A 1007 -1.74 -10.35 23.47
C MET A 1007 -1.49 -11.46 22.45
N ASP A 1008 -0.92 -12.58 22.91
CA ASP A 1008 -0.66 -13.76 22.08
C ASP A 1008 -1.96 -14.46 21.66
N GLU A 1009 -2.95 -14.56 22.56
CA GLU A 1009 -4.25 -15.16 22.25
C GLU A 1009 -5.14 -14.26 21.39
N ARG A 1010 -5.00 -12.94 21.52
CA ARG A 1010 -5.82 -11.93 20.85
C ARG A 1010 -4.92 -10.89 20.19
N GLY A 1011 -4.46 -11.18 18.96
CA GLY A 1011 -3.60 -10.28 18.20
C GLY A 1011 -4.18 -8.87 17.96
N GLU A 1012 -5.50 -8.69 18.11
CA GLU A 1012 -6.17 -7.38 18.13
C GLU A 1012 -5.70 -6.48 19.29
N VAL A 1013 -5.42 -7.07 20.46
CA VAL A 1013 -4.90 -6.37 21.64
C VAL A 1013 -3.48 -5.86 21.35
N LEU A 1014 -2.60 -6.73 20.85
CA LEU A 1014 -1.23 -6.38 20.46
C LEU A 1014 -1.18 -5.23 19.44
N ARG A 1015 -1.95 -5.33 18.35
CA ARG A 1015 -1.98 -4.30 17.30
C ARG A 1015 -2.40 -2.93 17.84
N ASN A 1016 -3.41 -2.90 18.71
CA ASN A 1016 -3.87 -1.66 19.32
C ASN A 1016 -2.83 -1.06 20.27
N ILE A 1017 -2.14 -1.88 21.06
CA ILE A 1017 -1.03 -1.41 21.92
C ILE A 1017 0.09 -0.78 21.08
N ILE A 1018 0.52 -1.45 20.00
CA ILE A 1018 1.55 -0.90 19.10
C ILE A 1018 1.11 0.45 18.51
N ARG A 1019 -0.16 0.56 18.10
CA ARG A 1019 -0.73 1.81 17.59
C ARG A 1019 -0.67 2.92 18.64
N ILE A 1020 -1.04 2.64 19.89
CA ILE A 1020 -0.99 3.60 21.01
C ILE A 1020 0.45 4.07 21.25
N LEU A 1021 1.42 3.15 21.30
CA LEU A 1021 2.83 3.47 21.48
C LEU A 1021 3.35 4.38 20.34
N CYS A 1022 3.03 4.05 19.10
CA CYS A 1022 3.41 4.85 17.94
C CYS A 1022 2.82 6.28 18.01
N GLN A 1023 1.57 6.40 18.46
CA GLN A 1023 0.89 7.69 18.60
C GLN A 1023 1.50 8.54 19.72
N ARG A 1024 1.83 7.93 20.87
CA ARG A 1024 2.59 8.59 21.95
C ARG A 1024 3.95 9.11 21.46
N ILE A 1025 4.72 8.30 20.74
CA ILE A 1025 6.02 8.70 20.18
C ILE A 1025 5.87 9.88 19.22
N ARG A 1026 4.86 9.88 18.35
CA ARG A 1026 4.58 11.00 17.43
C ARG A 1026 4.24 12.28 18.20
N ASN A 1027 3.41 12.18 19.24
CA ASN A 1027 3.04 13.33 20.07
C ASN A 1027 4.25 13.90 20.82
N GLN A 1028 5.12 13.04 21.37
CA GLN A 1028 6.38 13.46 21.99
C GLN A 1028 7.32 14.13 20.98
N ASN A 1029 7.52 13.55 19.79
CA ASN A 1029 8.33 14.15 18.73
C ASN A 1029 7.78 15.52 18.28
N THR A 1030 6.46 15.67 18.24
CA THR A 1030 5.83 16.95 17.90
C THR A 1030 6.05 17.98 18.99
N LYS A 1031 5.92 17.61 20.27
CA LYS A 1031 6.25 18.48 21.41
C LYS A 1031 7.73 18.89 21.41
N LEU A 1032 8.64 17.96 21.16
CA LEU A 1032 10.08 18.24 21.04
C LEU A 1032 10.39 19.19 19.89
N ARG A 1033 9.76 19.02 18.72
CA ARG A 1033 9.91 19.95 17.59
C ARG A 1033 9.37 21.34 17.91
N MET A 1034 8.25 21.45 18.62
CA MET A 1034 7.71 22.74 19.06
C MET A 1034 8.60 23.41 20.11
N MET A 1035 9.27 22.63 20.97
CA MET A 1035 10.27 23.13 21.92
C MET A 1035 11.58 23.55 21.23
N ALA A 1036 11.99 22.87 20.16
CA ALA A 1036 13.18 23.23 19.38
C ALA A 1036 12.95 24.41 18.42
N ALA A 1037 11.68 24.72 18.11
CA ALA A 1037 11.29 25.86 17.28
C ALA A 1037 10.98 27.13 18.11
N LYS A 1038 10.91 27.00 19.44
CA LYS A 1038 10.92 28.12 20.40
C LYS A 1038 12.35 28.37 20.84
#